data_AF-A0AAE0IIF2-F1
#
_entry.id   AF-A0AAE0IIF2-F1
#
_cell.length_a   1.000
_cell.length_b   1.000
_cell.length_c   1.000
_cell.angle_alpha   90.00
_cell.angle_beta   90.00
_cell.angle_gamma   90.00
#
_symmetry.space_group_name_H-M   'P 1'
#
loop_
_entity.id
_entity.type
_entity.pdbx_description
1 polymer ?
#
loop_
_entity_poly.entity_id
_entity_poly.type
_entity_poly.pdbx_seq_one_letter_code
_entity_poly.pdbx_strand_id
1 'polypeptide(L)'
;MYLAYSESPWYAGALPDATTDRQERDLALPLELGNDTGHVCVDPQYVRGAFKYFTVSLPYPPKRAKIWDDAADHVGQTVFGNDTRYSRPWVRIRSLWVVCNAYPAQAGNGRNYTGYFYSSSSLLNRIWYAGAWTLQLSTIDPRQGSALIDYNRAIDHNHSPVGSWYSNFTIANGSSVTTDGAKRDRVVWPGDMYMAVPGIAVSTYDMVSVRNALDTLYHHQYGDGSLPYAGPPMGFQGEFSDTYHLHTLLGTFNYFLYTEDVDWLRMRWTAYLAALEVSIAKVDTMDLLHVSSVADWLRPGMTGHNLEASAMLHAVLTKSKLLATWLRHVDNNTSSSCSIDTNYSSLIKSWTATQERIETGLARLYCPSTGLFSDNIGARSCHGDAHVDPQDGNSWALISKLNLTQSNLPFVSPKSPHRSHRHLPSGVPSARNISSSLRKRWNRFGAPAVEFPNVISPFASGFELLAHCAAGEIDAAVELALLEWGYLLDGPGFTNSTLAEGFRVDGDMQYPAYWSAARNSHAHGWASGPTAVLMTEVAGIEVSRPGGGSWHVHPRLTRWLGWVRGGFATRYGSSEVKIWRVVEEWIDEENRIGEDKTQSRRMKKGRKGVVVELAVVSLPTAGRVEEVTVNLGGLLRDISDADADANVDIDYYVEKHPATTVFRVTTSGKNRWWVTWDEPETTVSTKMDNNRKGRRRPAVYSIPPSTQKKDEVDQEEEEWFRETVYLPSFGLELRFDDEFVPPEMESREPGVVDWSVMNEYFKTPPPEGWTVDELENKRGREDL
;
A
#
# COMPACT_ATOMS: atom_id res chain seq x y z
N MET A 1 -6.29 35.64 21.02
CA MET A 1 -6.39 35.28 19.60
C MET A 1 -7.01 33.90 19.52
N TYR A 2 -7.56 33.50 18.37
CA TYR A 2 -8.04 32.12 18.20
C TYR A 2 -7.29 31.46 17.05
N LEU A 3 -6.92 30.21 17.27
CA LEU A 3 -6.22 29.38 16.30
C LEU A 3 -7.19 28.32 15.77
N ALA A 4 -7.08 28.02 14.48
CA ALA A 4 -7.81 26.93 13.83
C ALA A 4 -6.92 26.24 12.78
N TYR A 5 -7.08 24.93 12.64
CA TYR A 5 -6.33 24.08 11.72
C TYR A 5 -7.29 23.28 10.84
N SER A 6 -6.93 23.06 9.58
CA SER A 6 -7.69 22.18 8.70
C SER A 6 -6.78 21.47 7.72
N GLU A 7 -7.15 20.25 7.32
CA GLU A 7 -6.45 19.56 6.24
C GLU A 7 -6.97 20.01 4.87
N SER A 8 -8.28 20.22 4.73
CA SER A 8 -8.93 20.64 3.48
C SER A 8 -9.02 22.17 3.36
N PRO A 9 -8.85 22.73 2.14
CA PRO A 9 -9.13 24.14 1.88
C PRO A 9 -10.60 24.52 2.11
N TRP A 10 -11.55 23.59 1.99
CA TRP A 10 -12.97 23.88 2.22
C TRP A 10 -13.30 24.14 3.69
N TYR A 11 -12.48 23.59 4.59
CA TYR A 11 -12.63 23.80 6.02
C TYR A 11 -11.70 24.88 6.56
N ALA A 12 -10.82 25.47 5.74
CA ALA A 12 -10.00 26.59 6.18
C ALA A 12 -10.89 27.76 6.65
N GLY A 13 -10.83 28.07 7.94
CA GLY A 13 -11.69 29.10 8.54
C GLY A 13 -11.44 29.30 10.03
N ALA A 14 -12.32 30.06 10.67
CA ALA A 14 -12.20 30.41 12.08
C ALA A 14 -12.38 29.22 13.04
N LEU A 15 -13.00 28.14 12.56
CA LEU A 15 -13.12 26.87 13.28
C LEU A 15 -12.25 25.82 12.60
N PRO A 16 -11.56 24.94 13.33
CA PRO A 16 -10.90 23.76 12.77
C PRO A 16 -11.89 22.76 12.13
N ASP A 17 -11.40 21.82 11.33
CA ASP A 17 -12.18 20.64 10.92
C ASP A 17 -12.46 19.72 12.15
N ALA A 18 -13.17 18.60 12.02
CA ALA A 18 -13.59 17.81 13.19
C ALA A 18 -12.62 16.66 13.51
N THR A 19 -12.45 16.39 14.80
CA THR A 19 -11.71 15.23 15.33
C THR A 19 -12.65 14.14 15.84
N THR A 20 -13.84 14.50 16.31
CA THR A 20 -14.85 13.56 16.83
C THR A 20 -16.20 13.72 16.14
N ASP A 21 -17.15 12.81 16.40
CA ASP A 21 -18.50 12.81 15.80
C ASP A 21 -19.49 13.68 16.58
N ARG A 22 -19.06 14.29 17.69
CA ARG A 22 -19.99 14.99 18.57
C ARG A 22 -20.34 16.39 18.06
N GLN A 23 -19.53 16.97 17.19
CA GLN A 23 -19.71 18.33 16.64
C GLN A 23 -19.26 18.37 15.18
N GLU A 24 -19.82 19.28 14.37
CA GLU A 24 -19.48 19.39 12.95
C GLU A 24 -18.04 19.85 12.74
N ARG A 25 -17.55 20.69 13.65
CA ARG A 25 -16.26 21.38 13.63
C ARG A 25 -15.73 21.43 15.07
N ASP A 26 -14.42 21.25 15.27
CA ASP A 26 -13.81 21.35 16.60
C ASP A 26 -13.82 22.81 17.10
N LEU A 27 -13.55 23.01 18.40
CA LEU A 27 -13.41 24.32 19.02
C LEU A 27 -12.12 24.99 18.55
N ALA A 28 -12.16 26.30 18.29
CA ALA A 28 -10.95 27.08 18.06
C ALA A 28 -10.14 27.22 19.35
N LEU A 29 -8.82 27.09 19.28
CA LEU A 29 -7.96 27.19 20.46
C LEU A 29 -7.72 28.67 20.82
N PRO A 30 -8.14 29.12 22.02
CA PRO A 30 -7.75 30.44 22.51
C PRO A 30 -6.25 30.47 22.79
N LEU A 31 -5.55 31.44 22.20
CA LEU A 31 -4.19 31.80 22.54
C LEU A 31 -4.18 33.17 23.21
N GLU A 32 -3.87 33.18 24.50
CA GLU A 32 -3.67 34.41 25.26
C GLU A 32 -2.28 34.97 24.98
N LEU A 33 -2.23 36.25 24.63
CA LEU A 33 -0.98 36.99 24.55
C LEU A 33 -0.80 37.71 25.87
N GLY A 34 0.18 37.28 26.66
CA GLY A 34 0.57 37.98 27.88
C GLY A 34 1.20 39.34 27.62
N ASN A 35 1.68 40.00 28.68
CA ASN A 35 2.38 41.28 28.59
C ASN A 35 3.89 41.14 28.32
N ASP A 36 4.39 39.90 28.27
CA ASP A 36 5.82 39.61 28.15
C ASP A 36 6.30 39.66 26.69
N THR A 37 7.51 40.18 26.49
CA THR A 37 8.24 40.09 25.21
C THR A 37 8.82 38.69 25.04
N GLY A 38 8.49 37.97 23.96
CA GLY A 38 9.10 36.66 23.70
C GLY A 38 8.36 35.82 22.66
N HIS A 39 8.61 34.51 22.71
CA HIS A 39 7.85 33.52 21.94
C HIS A 39 6.62 33.09 22.76
N VAL A 40 5.45 33.13 22.14
CA VAL A 40 4.23 32.56 22.72
C VAL A 40 3.98 31.23 22.03
N CYS A 41 4.05 30.14 22.78
CA CYS A 41 3.87 28.78 22.29
C CYS A 41 2.51 28.23 22.74
N VAL A 42 1.92 27.37 21.92
CA VAL A 42 0.82 26.51 22.35
C VAL A 42 1.40 25.44 23.29
N ASP A 43 0.71 25.18 24.40
CA ASP A 43 1.17 24.18 25.37
C ASP A 43 1.22 22.77 24.72
N PRO A 44 2.25 21.94 25.00
CA PRO A 44 2.42 20.63 24.38
C PRO A 44 1.26 19.65 24.57
N GLN A 45 0.33 19.91 25.48
CA GLN A 45 -0.88 19.10 25.67
C GLN A 45 -2.00 19.46 24.68
N TYR A 46 -1.90 20.57 23.94
CA TYR A 46 -2.88 20.99 22.93
C TYR A 46 -2.40 20.63 21.53
N VAL A 47 -2.28 19.33 21.28
CA VAL A 47 -1.86 18.77 19.99
C VAL A 47 -3.06 18.09 19.34
N ARG A 48 -3.53 18.68 18.25
CA ARG A 48 -4.64 18.12 17.48
C ARG A 48 -4.18 17.08 16.46
N GLY A 49 -2.98 17.22 15.91
CA GLY A 49 -2.49 16.41 14.79
C GLY A 49 -2.06 17.28 13.61
N ALA A 50 -1.89 16.65 12.45
CA ALA A 50 -1.45 17.31 11.21
C ALA A 50 -2.52 18.22 10.61
N PHE A 51 -2.06 19.21 9.85
CA PHE A 51 -2.89 20.15 9.14
C PHE A 51 -2.13 20.71 7.92
N LYS A 52 -2.88 21.30 6.98
CA LYS A 52 -2.32 22.01 5.83
C LYS A 52 -2.60 23.51 5.89
N TYR A 53 -3.77 23.89 6.41
CA TYR A 53 -4.23 25.26 6.52
C TYR A 53 -4.24 25.68 7.99
N PHE A 54 -3.61 26.81 8.28
CA PHE A 54 -3.61 27.42 9.59
C PHE A 54 -4.27 28.79 9.55
N THR A 55 -5.28 28.97 10.40
CA THR A 55 -6.04 30.21 10.48
C THR A 55 -5.81 30.88 11.82
N VAL A 56 -5.49 32.16 11.76
CA VAL A 56 -5.32 33.03 12.94
C VAL A 56 -6.44 34.07 12.94
N SER A 57 -7.38 33.90 13.85
CA SER A 57 -8.49 34.82 14.06
C SER A 57 -8.12 35.89 15.09
N LEU A 58 -8.16 37.14 14.66
CA LEU A 58 -7.87 38.31 15.48
C LEU A 58 -9.17 38.99 15.92
N PRO A 59 -9.26 39.47 17.17
CA PRO A 59 -10.46 40.18 17.65
C PRO A 59 -10.69 41.53 16.97
N TYR A 60 -9.68 42.06 16.26
CA TYR A 60 -9.74 43.31 15.52
C TYR A 60 -9.02 43.17 14.17
N PRO A 61 -9.49 43.86 13.10
CA PRO A 61 -8.85 43.79 11.78
C PRO A 61 -7.41 44.34 11.83
N PRO A 62 -6.43 43.64 11.22
CA PRO A 62 -5.05 44.10 11.23
C PRO A 62 -4.89 45.38 10.40
N LYS A 63 -4.18 46.39 10.92
CA LYS A 63 -3.70 47.49 10.07
C LYS A 63 -2.53 46.95 9.24
N ARG A 64 -2.68 46.82 7.92
CA ARG A 64 -1.59 46.45 7.00
C ARG A 64 -0.47 47.49 7.12
N ALA A 65 0.59 47.17 7.86
CA ALA A 65 1.89 47.75 7.61
C ALA A 65 2.54 46.97 6.46
N LYS A 66 3.27 47.64 5.56
CA LYS A 66 4.16 46.97 4.59
C LYS A 66 5.14 46.10 5.40
N ILE A 67 4.87 44.81 5.47
CA ILE A 67 5.70 43.85 6.17
C ILE A 67 5.73 42.68 5.21
N TRP A 68 6.91 42.35 4.71
CA TRP A 68 7.68 41.12 4.92
C TRP A 68 9.05 41.50 4.32
N ASP A 69 9.99 41.89 5.18
CA ASP A 69 11.39 42.10 4.76
C ASP A 69 12.12 40.85 5.26
N ASP A 70 12.56 40.00 4.33
CA ASP A 70 13.14 38.67 4.58
C ASP A 70 14.55 38.73 5.24
N ALA A 71 14.99 39.89 5.72
CA ALA A 71 16.40 40.18 6.01
C ALA A 71 16.72 40.58 7.46
N ALA A 72 15.93 40.18 8.47
CA ALA A 72 16.20 40.57 9.86
C ALA A 72 16.50 39.38 10.80
N ASP A 73 17.79 39.03 10.87
CA ASP A 73 18.43 38.09 11.83
C ASP A 73 18.43 38.59 13.30
N HIS A 74 17.36 39.25 13.76
CA HIS A 74 17.27 39.78 15.12
C HIS A 74 16.13 39.12 15.93
N VAL A 75 16.56 38.21 16.81
CA VAL A 75 15.75 37.40 17.73
C VAL A 75 15.17 38.28 18.83
N GLY A 76 13.84 38.34 18.89
CA GLY A 76 13.06 38.92 20.00
C GLY A 76 11.97 39.91 19.56
N GLN A 77 10.70 39.64 19.88
CA GLN A 77 9.63 40.62 19.74
C GLN A 77 9.86 41.81 20.69
N THR A 78 9.64 43.03 20.21
CA THR A 78 9.70 44.26 21.02
C THR A 78 8.27 44.72 21.30
N VAL A 79 7.90 44.90 22.57
CA VAL A 79 6.68 45.64 22.93
C VAL A 79 6.94 47.10 22.56
N PHE A 80 6.29 47.57 21.51
CA PHE A 80 6.30 48.97 21.17
C PHE A 80 5.37 49.67 22.16
N GLY A 81 5.93 50.13 23.29
CA GLY A 81 5.20 50.91 24.27
C GLY A 81 4.47 52.07 23.60
N ASN A 82 3.25 52.32 24.09
CA ASN A 82 2.32 53.42 23.79
C ASN A 82 2.64 54.26 22.55
N ASP A 83 2.57 53.64 21.37
CA ASP A 83 2.51 54.37 20.11
C ASP A 83 1.17 55.10 20.04
N THR A 84 1.19 56.42 20.19
CA THR A 84 0.02 57.29 20.22
C THR A 84 -0.82 57.24 18.93
N ARG A 85 -0.33 56.58 17.87
CA ARG A 85 -1.10 56.26 16.65
C ARG A 85 -2.20 55.22 16.87
N TYR A 86 -2.18 54.49 17.99
CA TYR A 86 -3.14 53.43 18.29
C TYR A 86 -3.78 53.67 19.66
N SER A 87 -5.11 53.80 19.69
CA SER A 87 -5.89 54.08 20.90
C SER A 87 -6.12 52.85 21.79
N ARG A 88 -5.49 51.71 21.49
CA ARG A 88 -5.65 50.42 22.17
C ARG A 88 -4.31 49.66 22.18
N PRO A 89 -4.08 48.76 23.16
CA PRO A 89 -2.93 47.85 23.14
C PRO A 89 -2.87 47.07 21.82
N TRP A 90 -1.67 46.93 21.27
CA TRP A 90 -1.43 46.26 20.00
C TRP A 90 -0.17 45.41 20.06
N VAL A 91 -0.14 44.35 19.27
CA VAL A 91 1.00 43.43 19.15
C VAL A 91 1.44 43.33 17.69
N ARG A 92 2.74 43.08 17.46
CA ARG A 92 3.27 42.78 16.13
C ARG A 92 3.69 41.33 16.07
N ILE A 93 3.00 40.54 15.26
CA ILE A 93 3.44 39.18 14.90
C ILE A 93 4.62 39.34 13.93
N ARG A 94 5.82 38.92 14.36
CA ARG A 94 7.04 38.99 13.53
C ARG A 94 7.25 37.74 12.71
N SER A 95 7.03 36.59 13.33
CA SER A 95 7.19 35.28 12.72
C SER A 95 6.14 34.33 13.30
N LEU A 96 5.81 33.34 12.49
CA LEU A 96 4.94 32.22 12.82
C LEU A 96 5.62 30.97 12.26
N TRP A 97 5.78 29.96 13.09
CA TRP A 97 6.33 28.67 12.68
C TRP A 97 5.62 27.55 13.45
N VAL A 98 5.68 26.34 12.91
CA VAL A 98 5.28 25.12 13.59
C VAL A 98 6.49 24.20 13.68
N VAL A 99 6.57 23.47 14.78
CA VAL A 99 7.56 22.40 14.91
C VAL A 99 7.02 21.19 14.14
N CYS A 100 7.61 20.92 12.98
CA CYS A 100 7.28 19.73 12.20
C CYS A 100 7.94 18.50 12.82
N ASN A 101 7.18 17.77 13.64
CA ASN A 101 7.60 16.51 14.25
C ASN A 101 7.16 15.27 13.45
N ALA A 102 6.80 15.46 12.18
CA ALA A 102 6.58 14.34 11.27
C ALA A 102 7.87 13.53 11.21
N TYR A 103 7.78 12.25 11.59
CA TYR A 103 8.91 11.32 11.74
C TYR A 103 9.79 11.48 13.00
N PRO A 104 9.25 11.27 14.22
CA PRO A 104 10.01 11.38 15.48
C PRO A 104 11.23 10.45 15.56
N ALA A 105 11.16 9.27 14.94
CA ALA A 105 12.26 8.30 14.88
C ALA A 105 13.49 8.84 14.13
N GLN A 106 13.33 9.85 13.27
CA GLN A 106 14.41 10.50 12.52
C GLN A 106 14.44 12.03 12.78
N ALA A 107 14.32 12.42 14.05
CA ALA A 107 14.35 13.82 14.46
C ALA A 107 15.56 14.56 13.85
N GLY A 108 15.29 15.61 13.07
CA GLY A 108 16.31 16.49 12.47
C GLY A 108 16.57 16.30 10.96
N ASN A 109 16.08 15.22 10.34
CA ASN A 109 16.15 15.07 8.87
C ASN A 109 14.95 14.30 8.30
N GLY A 110 13.80 14.98 8.18
CA GLY A 110 12.58 14.41 7.60
C GLY A 110 12.63 14.10 6.09
N ARG A 111 13.80 14.24 5.44
CA ARG A 111 14.02 13.90 4.02
C ARG A 111 14.83 12.63 3.83
N ASN A 112 15.24 11.96 4.91
CA ASN A 112 16.09 10.78 4.85
C ASN A 112 15.29 9.49 4.57
N TYR A 113 14.61 9.50 3.43
CA TYR A 113 13.94 8.33 2.88
C TYR A 113 14.99 7.28 2.46
N THR A 114 14.72 6.02 2.76
CA THR A 114 15.57 4.89 2.36
C THR A 114 15.18 4.34 0.99
N GLY A 115 14.05 4.78 0.43
CA GLY A 115 13.61 4.44 -0.91
C GLY A 115 12.97 5.61 -1.66
N TYR A 116 12.84 5.42 -2.96
CA TYR A 116 12.33 6.43 -3.89
C TYR A 116 11.72 5.78 -5.14
N PHE A 117 10.80 6.48 -5.79
CA PHE A 117 10.20 6.06 -7.06
C PHE A 117 10.11 7.24 -8.01
N TYR A 118 10.54 7.03 -9.24
CA TYR A 118 10.49 8.03 -10.30
C TYR A 118 10.13 7.37 -11.63
N SER A 119 9.24 7.98 -12.39
CA SER A 119 8.73 7.42 -13.64
C SER A 119 8.40 8.51 -14.65
N SER A 120 8.18 8.09 -15.89
CA SER A 120 7.66 8.94 -16.97
C SER A 120 6.28 9.56 -16.69
N SER A 121 5.52 9.08 -15.70
CA SER A 121 4.23 9.66 -15.29
C SER A 121 4.40 10.58 -14.08
N SER A 122 4.25 11.88 -14.28
CA SER A 122 4.28 12.87 -13.19
C SER A 122 3.20 12.60 -12.14
N LEU A 123 2.04 12.08 -12.54
CA LEU A 123 0.95 11.74 -11.64
C LEU A 123 1.31 10.54 -10.75
N LEU A 124 1.88 9.46 -11.31
CA LEU A 124 2.32 8.31 -10.50
C LEU A 124 3.43 8.69 -9.52
N ASN A 125 4.33 9.58 -9.92
CA ASN A 125 5.36 10.12 -9.02
C ASN A 125 4.69 10.85 -7.84
N ARG A 126 3.73 11.73 -8.12
CA ARG A 126 2.96 12.44 -7.07
C ARG A 126 2.20 11.49 -6.17
N ILE A 127 1.56 10.46 -6.71
CA ILE A 127 0.85 9.42 -5.95
C ILE A 127 1.79 8.72 -4.98
N TRP A 128 2.96 8.28 -5.46
CA TRP A 128 3.94 7.60 -4.62
C TRP A 128 4.44 8.49 -3.49
N TYR A 129 4.83 9.73 -3.78
CA TYR A 129 5.32 10.67 -2.76
C TYR A 129 4.22 11.13 -1.80
N ALA A 130 2.97 11.27 -2.25
CA ALA A 130 1.85 11.58 -1.37
C ALA A 130 1.56 10.43 -0.39
N GLY A 131 1.66 9.18 -0.84
CA GLY A 131 1.55 8.01 0.03
C GLY A 131 2.69 7.93 1.04
N ALA A 132 3.93 8.08 0.56
CA ALA A 132 5.13 8.09 1.39
C ALA A 132 5.13 9.23 2.44
N TRP A 133 4.61 10.41 2.07
CA TRP A 133 4.42 11.54 2.99
C TRP A 133 3.28 11.31 3.99
N THR A 134 2.17 10.70 3.55
CA THR A 134 1.06 10.32 4.43
C THR A 134 1.53 9.35 5.52
N LEU A 135 2.31 8.34 5.14
CA LEU A 135 2.89 7.37 6.08
C LEU A 135 3.84 8.02 7.09
N GLN A 136 4.67 8.96 6.63
CA GLN A 136 5.55 9.71 7.53
C GLN A 136 4.76 10.57 8.53
N LEU A 137 3.66 11.19 8.08
CA LEU A 137 2.78 11.99 8.93
C LEU A 137 1.98 11.17 9.94
N SER A 138 1.65 9.91 9.61
CA SER A 138 0.97 8.97 10.51
C SER A 138 1.89 8.37 11.58
N THR A 139 3.17 8.75 11.63
CA THR A 139 4.07 8.40 12.74
C THR A 139 4.16 9.54 13.75
N ILE A 140 3.87 9.24 15.02
CA ILE A 140 3.79 10.24 16.09
C ILE A 140 4.63 9.88 17.32
N ASP A 141 4.88 10.87 18.19
CA ASP A 141 5.29 10.61 19.57
C ASP A 141 4.12 9.92 20.28
N PRO A 142 4.31 8.74 20.91
CA PRO A 142 3.21 8.00 21.51
C PRO A 142 2.42 8.75 22.59
N ARG A 143 2.99 9.80 23.18
CA ARG A 143 2.33 10.65 24.20
C ARG A 143 1.36 11.68 23.61
N GLN A 144 1.40 11.86 22.29
CA GLN A 144 0.56 12.83 21.57
C GLN A 144 -0.66 12.18 20.91
N GLY A 145 -0.89 10.89 21.10
CA GLY A 145 -2.18 10.27 20.80
C GLY A 145 -3.07 10.30 22.04
N SER A 146 -4.10 9.49 22.11
CA SER A 146 -5.17 9.46 21.12
C SER A 146 -5.82 10.85 21.05
N ALA A 147 -6.25 11.29 19.88
CA ALA A 147 -7.03 12.53 19.74
C ALA A 147 -8.55 12.30 19.87
N LEU A 148 -8.98 11.07 20.15
CA LEU A 148 -10.37 10.70 20.51
C LEU A 148 -10.72 11.05 21.97
N ILE A 149 -10.74 12.34 22.31
CA ILE A 149 -10.92 12.83 23.69
C ILE A 149 -12.11 12.17 24.39
N ASP A 150 -13.26 12.07 23.70
CA ASP A 150 -14.48 11.49 24.26
C ASP A 150 -14.33 10.00 24.62
N TYR A 151 -13.58 9.25 23.80
CA TYR A 151 -13.29 7.84 24.07
C TYR A 151 -12.25 7.70 25.18
N ASN A 152 -11.22 8.56 25.17
CA ASN A 152 -10.16 8.58 26.19
C ASN A 152 -10.74 8.75 27.61
N ARG A 153 -11.82 9.54 27.78
CA ARG A 153 -12.43 9.82 29.11
C ARG A 153 -12.84 8.58 29.88
N ALA A 154 -13.18 7.49 29.18
CA ALA A 154 -13.54 6.23 29.82
C ALA A 154 -12.34 5.58 30.55
N ILE A 155 -11.12 5.95 30.18
CA ILE A 155 -9.87 5.37 30.65
C ILE A 155 -9.05 6.38 31.49
N ASP A 156 -8.90 7.62 31.01
CA ASP A 156 -8.02 8.62 31.64
C ASP A 156 -8.76 9.65 32.50
N HIS A 157 -10.10 9.61 32.52
CA HIS A 157 -10.96 10.54 33.24
C HIS A 157 -10.71 12.03 32.92
N ASN A 158 -10.20 12.35 31.73
CA ASN A 158 -9.99 13.75 31.34
C ASN A 158 -11.33 14.53 31.27
N HIS A 159 -11.29 15.81 31.61
CA HIS A 159 -12.47 16.71 31.62
C HIS A 159 -12.41 17.78 30.53
N SER A 160 -11.58 17.58 29.51
CA SER A 160 -11.43 18.57 28.44
C SER A 160 -12.73 18.67 27.62
N PRO A 161 -13.17 19.85 27.17
CA PRO A 161 -14.39 19.99 26.39
C PRO A 161 -14.38 19.16 25.11
N VAL A 162 -15.56 18.72 24.66
CA VAL A 162 -15.76 18.13 23.33
C VAL A 162 -15.23 19.08 22.25
N GLY A 163 -14.50 18.55 21.27
CA GLY A 163 -13.90 19.34 20.20
C GLY A 163 -12.68 20.18 20.63
N SER A 164 -12.16 20.00 21.84
CA SER A 164 -10.89 20.63 22.22
C SER A 164 -9.69 19.92 21.57
N TRP A 165 -8.50 20.51 21.69
CA TRP A 165 -7.26 19.96 21.09
C TRP A 165 -6.41 19.21 22.10
N TYR A 166 -6.99 18.87 23.25
CA TYR A 166 -6.24 18.26 24.34
C TYR A 166 -5.91 16.80 24.00
N SER A 167 -4.63 16.49 23.90
CA SER A 167 -4.14 15.13 23.65
C SER A 167 -2.90 14.87 24.50
N ASN A 168 -3.07 14.04 25.51
CA ASN A 168 -2.01 13.62 26.45
C ASN A 168 -2.17 12.13 26.80
N PHE A 169 -2.79 11.36 25.90
CA PHE A 169 -3.08 9.96 26.14
C PHE A 169 -1.95 9.12 25.53
N THR A 170 -1.24 8.37 26.35
CA THR A 170 -0.10 7.59 25.84
C THR A 170 -0.61 6.30 25.20
N ILE A 171 -0.51 6.19 23.87
CA ILE A 171 -1.08 5.08 23.10
C ILE A 171 -0.15 3.87 22.97
N ALA A 172 1.16 4.06 23.17
CA ALA A 172 2.18 3.04 23.02
C ALA A 172 3.42 3.37 23.86
N ASN A 173 4.28 2.39 24.06
CA ASN A 173 5.61 2.61 24.63
C ASN A 173 6.65 2.87 23.52
N GLY A 174 7.79 3.48 23.86
CA GLY A 174 8.86 3.79 22.91
C GLY A 174 8.90 5.27 22.49
N SER A 175 9.76 5.59 21.52
CA SER A 175 10.00 6.97 21.05
C SER A 175 9.05 7.41 19.93
N SER A 176 8.44 6.46 19.23
CA SER A 176 7.61 6.69 18.06
C SER A 176 6.64 5.53 17.86
N VAL A 177 5.50 5.78 17.22
CA VAL A 177 4.51 4.76 16.90
C VAL A 177 3.78 5.15 15.62
N THR A 178 3.49 4.15 14.78
CA THR A 178 2.64 4.34 13.59
C THR A 178 1.17 4.27 14.00
N THR A 179 0.34 5.13 13.40
CA THR A 179 -1.09 5.24 13.67
C THR A 179 -1.90 5.17 12.38
N ASP A 180 -3.23 5.17 12.47
CA ASP A 180 -4.15 5.27 11.33
C ASP A 180 -3.85 6.50 10.45
N GLY A 181 -3.81 7.67 11.08
CA GLY A 181 -3.79 8.93 10.38
C GLY A 181 -3.19 10.03 11.22
N ALA A 182 -2.87 11.13 10.55
CA ALA A 182 -2.09 12.18 11.18
C ALA A 182 -2.95 13.20 11.97
N LYS A 183 -4.26 13.25 11.70
CA LYS A 183 -5.20 14.20 12.34
C LYS A 183 -5.94 13.61 13.54
N ARG A 184 -6.93 12.74 13.33
CA ARG A 184 -8.02 12.61 14.32
C ARG A 184 -7.95 11.45 15.31
N ASP A 185 -7.84 10.19 14.88
CA ASP A 185 -7.85 9.09 15.86
C ASP A 185 -6.47 9.01 16.50
N ARG A 186 -5.43 8.91 15.66
CA ARG A 186 -4.02 8.89 16.06
C ARG A 186 -3.78 7.75 17.04
N VAL A 187 -4.28 6.56 16.68
CA VAL A 187 -4.16 5.32 17.45
C VAL A 187 -3.67 4.18 16.56
N VAL A 188 -3.26 3.09 17.19
CA VAL A 188 -2.76 1.91 16.46
C VAL A 188 -3.94 1.13 15.90
N TRP A 189 -4.14 1.16 14.58
CA TRP A 189 -5.14 0.35 13.91
C TRP A 189 -4.47 -0.75 13.06
N PRO A 190 -4.67 -2.04 13.38
CA PRO A 190 -4.01 -3.11 12.65
C PRO A 190 -4.48 -3.24 11.19
N GLY A 191 -5.75 -2.90 10.89
CA GLY A 191 -6.26 -2.85 9.52
C GLY A 191 -5.43 -1.92 8.64
N ASP A 192 -5.24 -0.67 9.09
CA ASP A 192 -4.39 0.34 8.45
C ASP A 192 -2.95 -0.13 8.27
N MET A 193 -2.38 -0.74 9.32
CA MET A 193 -1.01 -1.22 9.30
C MET A 193 -0.77 -2.24 8.20
N TYR A 194 -1.75 -3.08 7.85
CA TYR A 194 -1.56 -4.05 6.77
C TYR A 194 -1.25 -3.36 5.43
N MET A 195 -1.94 -2.26 5.11
CA MET A 195 -1.67 -1.46 3.91
C MET A 195 -0.44 -0.56 4.09
N ALA A 196 -0.26 0.01 5.28
CA ALA A 196 0.78 0.99 5.55
C ALA A 196 2.19 0.39 5.67
N VAL A 197 2.36 -0.76 6.33
CA VAL A 197 3.69 -1.32 6.65
C VAL A 197 4.53 -1.61 5.40
N PRO A 198 4.01 -2.24 4.32
CA PRO A 198 4.78 -2.38 3.09
C PRO A 198 5.20 -1.05 2.48
N GLY A 199 4.32 -0.03 2.51
CA GLY A 199 4.63 1.32 2.06
C GLY A 199 5.73 1.97 2.91
N ILE A 200 5.69 1.79 4.23
CA ILE A 200 6.74 2.26 5.16
C ILE A 200 8.06 1.58 4.80
N ALA A 201 8.06 0.26 4.58
CA ALA A 201 9.27 -0.50 4.28
C ALA A 201 9.99 -0.01 3.01
N VAL A 202 9.25 0.34 1.96
CA VAL A 202 9.85 0.77 0.69
C VAL A 202 10.13 2.28 0.61
N SER A 203 9.76 3.06 1.62
CA SER A 203 9.91 4.52 1.63
C SER A 203 10.82 5.01 2.75
N THR A 204 10.35 5.00 3.99
CA THR A 204 11.06 5.54 5.16
C THR A 204 11.82 4.47 5.94
N TYR A 205 11.38 3.21 5.83
CA TYR A 205 11.85 2.06 6.58
C TYR A 205 11.80 2.26 8.11
N ASP A 206 10.79 2.99 8.59
CA ASP A 206 10.53 3.18 10.03
C ASP A 206 9.94 1.95 10.72
N MET A 207 10.72 0.86 10.76
CA MET A 207 10.28 -0.37 11.39
C MET A 207 10.23 -0.28 12.91
N VAL A 208 10.88 0.71 13.53
CA VAL A 208 10.79 0.94 14.98
C VAL A 208 9.37 1.33 15.38
N SER A 209 8.75 2.26 14.65
CA SER A 209 7.37 2.68 14.90
C SER A 209 6.36 1.55 14.64
N VAL A 210 6.62 0.71 13.64
CA VAL A 210 5.81 -0.49 13.35
C VAL A 210 5.92 -1.51 14.49
N ARG A 211 7.13 -1.77 14.99
CA ARG A 211 7.36 -2.66 16.13
C ARG A 211 6.59 -2.18 17.36
N ASN A 212 6.69 -0.90 17.70
CA ASN A 212 6.04 -0.35 18.89
C ASN A 212 4.51 -0.44 18.80
N ALA A 213 3.94 -0.30 17.60
CA ALA A 213 2.52 -0.52 17.35
C ALA A 213 2.12 -2.00 17.57
N LEU A 214 2.87 -2.96 17.02
CA LEU A 214 2.62 -4.40 17.25
C LEU A 214 2.81 -4.80 18.72
N ASP A 215 3.87 -4.31 19.37
CA ASP A 215 4.12 -4.53 20.80
C ASP A 215 2.93 -4.04 21.64
N THR A 216 2.33 -2.91 21.26
CA THR A 216 1.12 -2.38 21.91
C THR A 216 -0.06 -3.36 21.77
N LEU A 217 -0.35 -3.85 20.57
CA LEU A 217 -1.44 -4.80 20.36
C LEU A 217 -1.23 -6.12 21.14
N TYR A 218 0.00 -6.63 21.18
CA TYR A 218 0.33 -7.83 21.98
C TYR A 218 0.28 -7.60 23.49
N HIS A 219 0.63 -6.41 23.98
CA HIS A 219 0.48 -6.07 25.40
C HIS A 219 -0.98 -6.04 25.85
N HIS A 220 -1.90 -5.80 24.91
CA HIS A 220 -3.34 -5.78 25.12
C HIS A 220 -4.03 -7.09 24.68
N GLN A 221 -3.27 -8.16 24.46
CA GLN A 221 -3.86 -9.48 24.18
C GLN A 221 -4.68 -9.97 25.38
N TYR A 222 -5.91 -10.43 25.10
CA TYR A 222 -6.83 -10.92 26.10
C TYR A 222 -6.48 -12.34 26.57
N GLY A 223 -7.07 -12.76 27.70
CA GLY A 223 -6.75 -14.03 28.35
C GLY A 223 -7.10 -15.29 27.55
N ASP A 224 -8.00 -15.18 26.57
CA ASP A 224 -8.35 -16.24 25.61
C ASP A 224 -7.40 -16.30 24.39
N GLY A 225 -6.41 -15.39 24.33
CA GLY A 225 -5.48 -15.24 23.21
C GLY A 225 -5.93 -14.25 22.15
N SER A 226 -7.14 -13.70 22.22
CA SER A 226 -7.61 -12.75 21.22
C SER A 226 -6.87 -11.41 21.32
N LEU A 227 -6.49 -10.85 20.16
CA LEU A 227 -5.89 -9.52 20.03
C LEU A 227 -6.99 -8.45 19.88
N PRO A 228 -6.77 -7.23 20.39
CA PRO A 228 -7.79 -6.19 20.40
C PRO A 228 -8.08 -5.63 19.01
N TYR A 229 -9.26 -5.02 18.85
CA TYR A 229 -9.67 -4.35 17.62
C TYR A 229 -8.70 -3.25 17.18
N ALA A 230 -8.21 -2.46 18.13
CA ALA A 230 -7.22 -1.41 17.94
C ALA A 230 -6.42 -1.22 19.24
N GLY A 231 -5.35 -0.44 19.18
CA GLY A 231 -4.58 -0.04 20.35
C GLY A 231 -5.31 0.98 21.22
N PRO A 232 -4.76 1.26 22.42
CA PRO A 232 -5.32 2.20 23.39
C PRO A 232 -5.84 3.51 22.77
N PRO A 233 -7.01 4.01 23.20
CA PRO A 233 -7.82 3.54 24.33
C PRO A 233 -8.68 2.30 24.04
N MET A 234 -8.75 1.80 22.80
CA MET A 234 -9.33 0.49 22.53
C MET A 234 -8.41 -0.62 23.07
N GLY A 235 -8.96 -1.78 23.41
CA GLY A 235 -8.18 -2.86 24.02
C GLY A 235 -8.19 -2.86 25.55
N PHE A 236 -8.98 -1.97 26.17
CA PHE A 236 -9.21 -1.94 27.61
C PHE A 236 -10.58 -2.49 28.02
N GLN A 237 -11.52 -2.64 27.09
CA GLN A 237 -12.91 -3.03 27.39
C GLN A 237 -13.34 -4.31 26.65
N GLY A 238 -12.41 -5.08 26.11
CA GLY A 238 -12.73 -6.33 25.40
C GLY A 238 -13.12 -6.10 23.93
N GLU A 239 -12.82 -4.93 23.36
CA GLU A 239 -13.09 -4.65 21.96
C GLU A 239 -12.31 -5.63 21.06
N PHE A 240 -13.04 -6.40 20.26
CA PHE A 240 -12.50 -7.45 19.40
C PHE A 240 -13.15 -7.40 18.02
N SER A 241 -12.36 -7.67 16.99
CA SER A 241 -12.79 -7.80 15.60
C SER A 241 -12.03 -8.95 14.96
N ASP A 242 -12.74 -9.85 14.28
CA ASP A 242 -12.16 -11.05 13.67
C ASP A 242 -11.13 -10.70 12.58
N THR A 243 -11.40 -9.71 11.74
CA THR A 243 -10.51 -9.29 10.65
C THR A 243 -9.33 -8.45 11.14
N TYR A 244 -9.54 -7.53 12.08
CA TYR A 244 -8.45 -6.71 12.66
C TYR A 244 -7.50 -7.55 13.51
N HIS A 245 -8.03 -8.59 14.15
CA HIS A 245 -7.23 -9.65 14.76
C HIS A 245 -6.31 -10.32 13.73
N LEU A 246 -6.84 -10.73 12.58
CA LEU A 246 -6.06 -11.32 11.48
C LEU A 246 -5.07 -10.34 10.87
N HIS A 247 -5.42 -9.06 10.74
CA HIS A 247 -4.51 -8.01 10.29
C HIS A 247 -3.31 -7.86 11.22
N THR A 248 -3.48 -8.01 12.53
CA THR A 248 -2.35 -8.00 13.48
C THR A 248 -1.38 -9.15 13.20
N LEU A 249 -1.89 -10.36 12.92
CA LEU A 249 -1.07 -11.52 12.57
C LEU A 249 -0.32 -11.32 11.24
N LEU A 250 -0.96 -10.70 10.25
CA LEU A 250 -0.31 -10.31 9.00
C LEU A 250 0.75 -9.20 9.21
N GLY A 251 0.47 -8.24 10.08
CA GLY A 251 1.40 -7.20 10.51
C GLY A 251 2.66 -7.80 11.15
N THR A 252 2.51 -8.82 12.00
CA THR A 252 3.62 -9.59 12.56
C THR A 252 4.48 -10.25 11.48
N PHE A 253 3.86 -10.84 10.46
CA PHE A 253 4.61 -11.38 9.31
C PHE A 253 5.37 -10.29 8.56
N ASN A 254 4.71 -9.18 8.20
CA ASN A 254 5.32 -8.09 7.44
C ASN A 254 6.49 -7.46 8.21
N TYR A 255 6.33 -7.20 9.51
CA TYR A 255 7.40 -6.69 10.35
C TYR A 255 8.61 -7.63 10.33
N PHE A 256 8.40 -8.94 10.54
CA PHE A 256 9.50 -9.90 10.53
C PHE A 256 10.15 -10.04 9.15
N LEU A 257 9.36 -10.03 8.06
CA LEU A 257 9.85 -10.07 6.69
C LEU A 257 10.83 -8.93 6.40
N TYR A 258 10.51 -7.71 6.82
CA TYR A 258 11.38 -6.56 6.55
C TYR A 258 12.55 -6.44 7.53
N THR A 259 12.43 -6.91 8.77
CA THR A 259 13.45 -6.65 9.82
C THR A 259 14.36 -7.83 10.14
N GLU A 260 13.89 -9.07 9.99
CA GLU A 260 14.53 -10.26 10.57
C GLU A 260 14.80 -10.10 12.08
N ASP A 261 13.86 -9.49 12.82
CA ASP A 261 13.95 -9.38 14.28
C ASP A 261 13.56 -10.71 14.95
N VAL A 262 14.48 -11.68 14.92
CA VAL A 262 14.28 -13.04 15.42
C VAL A 262 13.99 -13.06 16.93
N ASP A 263 14.66 -12.21 17.70
CA ASP A 263 14.49 -12.15 19.15
C ASP A 263 13.08 -11.64 19.50
N TRP A 264 12.62 -10.60 18.81
CA TRP A 264 11.25 -10.12 18.94
C TRP A 264 10.23 -11.20 18.56
N LEU A 265 10.42 -11.87 17.40
CA LEU A 265 9.49 -12.91 16.96
C LEU A 265 9.45 -14.09 17.95
N ARG A 266 10.60 -14.56 18.46
CA ARG A 266 10.65 -15.62 19.49
C ARG A 266 9.92 -15.20 20.76
N MET A 267 10.13 -13.97 21.22
CA MET A 267 9.45 -13.42 22.40
C MET A 267 7.93 -13.40 22.23
N ARG A 268 7.44 -13.11 21.02
CA ARG A 268 6.01 -13.05 20.70
C ARG A 268 5.41 -14.38 20.23
N TRP A 269 6.21 -15.41 19.98
CA TRP A 269 5.73 -16.62 19.31
C TRP A 269 4.60 -17.34 20.04
N THR A 270 4.70 -17.49 21.36
CA THR A 270 3.63 -18.11 22.16
C THR A 270 2.32 -17.31 22.08
N ALA A 271 2.41 -15.97 22.20
CA ALA A 271 1.27 -15.06 22.06
C ALA A 271 0.67 -15.10 20.64
N TYR A 272 1.52 -15.14 19.61
CA TYR A 272 1.13 -15.30 18.21
C TYR A 272 0.36 -16.60 17.98
N LEU A 273 0.85 -17.73 18.52
CA LEU A 273 0.18 -19.02 18.39
C LEU A 273 -1.19 -19.03 19.09
N ALA A 274 -1.30 -18.43 20.28
CA ALA A 274 -2.56 -18.31 20.99
C ALA A 274 -3.59 -17.48 20.18
N ALA A 275 -3.16 -16.36 19.61
CA ALA A 275 -4.00 -15.56 18.73
C ALA A 275 -4.44 -16.31 17.47
N LEU A 276 -3.50 -16.96 16.77
CA LEU A 276 -3.81 -17.74 15.58
C LEU A 276 -4.85 -18.84 15.86
N GLU A 277 -4.77 -19.50 17.02
CA GLU A 277 -5.71 -20.55 17.41
C GLU A 277 -7.14 -20.01 17.62
N VAL A 278 -7.31 -18.76 18.11
CA VAL A 278 -8.64 -18.12 18.23
C VAL A 278 -9.37 -18.12 16.88
N SER A 279 -8.66 -17.79 15.80
CA SER A 279 -9.26 -17.74 14.45
C SER A 279 -9.44 -19.13 13.84
N ILE A 280 -8.49 -20.05 14.04
CA ILE A 280 -8.60 -21.45 13.57
C ILE A 280 -9.80 -22.14 14.20
N ALA A 281 -10.02 -21.94 15.50
CA ALA A 281 -11.14 -22.54 16.24
C ALA A 281 -12.51 -22.09 15.73
N LYS A 282 -12.59 -20.95 15.01
CA LYS A 282 -13.81 -20.44 14.38
C LYS A 282 -14.08 -21.04 12.99
N VAL A 283 -13.23 -21.93 12.47
CA VAL A 283 -13.48 -22.68 11.23
C VAL A 283 -14.31 -23.93 11.54
N ASP A 284 -15.63 -23.78 11.46
CA ASP A 284 -16.61 -24.80 11.84
C ASP A 284 -16.94 -25.77 10.69
N THR A 285 -18.03 -26.55 10.82
CA THR A 285 -18.45 -27.54 9.82
C THR A 285 -18.81 -26.96 8.45
N MET A 286 -18.95 -25.64 8.34
CA MET A 286 -19.11 -24.95 7.07
C MET A 286 -17.77 -24.67 6.40
N ASP A 287 -16.66 -25.15 6.94
CA ASP A 287 -15.30 -24.98 6.42
C ASP A 287 -14.96 -23.53 6.06
N LEU A 288 -15.57 -22.59 6.75
CA LEU A 288 -15.38 -21.15 6.63
C LEU A 288 -15.17 -20.60 8.04
N LEU A 289 -14.44 -19.49 8.15
CA LEU A 289 -14.33 -18.77 9.40
C LEU A 289 -15.70 -18.16 9.72
N HIS A 290 -16.25 -18.49 10.89
CA HIS A 290 -17.47 -17.87 11.40
C HIS A 290 -17.14 -16.58 12.17
N VAL A 291 -17.36 -15.43 11.54
CA VAL A 291 -17.17 -14.11 12.13
C VAL A 291 -18.21 -13.89 13.23
N SER A 292 -17.73 -13.67 14.45
CA SER A 292 -18.57 -13.50 15.63
C SER A 292 -18.75 -12.03 16.01
N SER A 293 -17.80 -11.16 15.66
CA SER A 293 -17.87 -9.74 15.97
C SER A 293 -18.59 -8.93 14.89
N VAL A 294 -19.33 -7.92 15.31
CA VAL A 294 -19.88 -6.87 14.42
C VAL A 294 -18.91 -5.71 14.21
N ALA A 295 -17.81 -5.66 14.98
CA ALA A 295 -16.82 -4.61 14.85
C ALA A 295 -15.96 -4.85 13.61
N ASP A 296 -16.27 -4.12 12.54
CA ASP A 296 -15.43 -4.04 11.36
C ASP A 296 -15.76 -2.74 10.59
N TRP A 297 -14.75 -1.90 10.42
CA TRP A 297 -14.92 -0.57 9.84
C TRP A 297 -15.31 -0.66 8.36
N LEU A 298 -16.34 0.08 7.96
CA LEU A 298 -17.00 -0.01 6.65
C LEU A 298 -17.66 -1.37 6.31
N ARG A 299 -17.85 -2.29 7.25
CA ARG A 299 -18.35 -3.63 6.93
C ARG A 299 -19.66 -4.00 7.63
N PRO A 300 -20.79 -3.34 7.30
CA PRO A 300 -22.09 -3.83 7.72
C PRO A 300 -22.33 -5.21 7.09
N GLY A 301 -22.84 -6.16 7.87
CA GLY A 301 -23.15 -7.52 7.39
C GLY A 301 -21.96 -8.50 7.38
N MET A 302 -20.85 -8.14 8.02
CA MET A 302 -19.61 -8.93 8.10
C MET A 302 -19.73 -10.26 8.86
N THR A 303 -20.73 -10.38 9.75
CA THR A 303 -20.92 -11.54 10.63
C THR A 303 -21.25 -12.83 9.88
N GLY A 304 -21.05 -13.97 10.53
CA GLY A 304 -21.32 -15.29 9.98
C GLY A 304 -20.16 -15.80 9.11
N HIS A 305 -20.44 -16.75 8.20
CA HIS A 305 -19.41 -17.33 7.34
C HIS A 305 -19.06 -16.39 6.18
N ASN A 306 -18.09 -15.51 6.42
CA ASN A 306 -17.72 -14.42 5.53
C ASN A 306 -16.54 -14.76 4.61
N LEU A 307 -16.60 -14.25 3.38
CA LEU A 307 -15.59 -14.39 2.33
C LEU A 307 -14.25 -13.79 2.74
N GLU A 308 -14.23 -12.52 3.14
CA GLU A 308 -12.99 -11.79 3.42
C GLU A 308 -12.27 -12.42 4.61
N ALA A 309 -12.96 -12.59 5.74
CA ALA A 309 -12.35 -13.16 6.95
C ALA A 309 -11.78 -14.57 6.71
N SER A 310 -12.47 -15.40 5.91
CA SER A 310 -11.99 -16.74 5.55
C SER A 310 -10.76 -16.68 4.63
N ALA A 311 -10.78 -15.84 3.60
CA ALA A 311 -9.64 -15.66 2.70
C ALA A 311 -8.42 -15.05 3.41
N MET A 312 -8.65 -14.13 4.35
CA MET A 312 -7.61 -13.56 5.21
C MET A 312 -6.99 -14.63 6.13
N LEU A 313 -7.79 -15.48 6.78
CA LEU A 313 -7.26 -16.57 7.59
C LEU A 313 -6.42 -17.54 6.74
N HIS A 314 -6.85 -17.84 5.51
CA HIS A 314 -6.02 -18.63 4.58
C HIS A 314 -4.66 -17.96 4.32
N ALA A 315 -4.64 -16.65 4.05
CA ALA A 315 -3.40 -15.90 3.87
C ALA A 315 -2.52 -15.91 5.14
N VAL A 316 -3.12 -15.70 6.32
CA VAL A 316 -2.43 -15.78 7.62
C VAL A 316 -1.79 -17.16 7.82
N LEU A 317 -2.48 -18.25 7.51
CA LEU A 317 -1.93 -19.60 7.63
C LEU A 317 -0.74 -19.82 6.69
N THR A 318 -0.80 -19.30 5.45
CA THR A 318 0.35 -19.32 4.53
C THR A 318 1.56 -18.60 5.12
N LYS A 319 1.35 -17.38 5.63
CA LYS A 319 2.42 -16.58 6.25
C LYS A 319 2.94 -17.20 7.55
N SER A 320 2.06 -17.82 8.34
CA SER A 320 2.42 -18.50 9.59
C SER A 320 3.33 -19.71 9.35
N LYS A 321 3.05 -20.50 8.29
CA LYS A 321 3.94 -21.60 7.86
C LYS A 321 5.34 -21.10 7.48
N LEU A 322 5.44 -19.93 6.85
CA LEU A 322 6.74 -19.31 6.55
C LEU A 322 7.47 -18.89 7.82
N LEU A 323 6.80 -18.19 8.75
CA LEU A 323 7.38 -17.82 10.05
C LEU A 323 7.90 -19.05 10.81
N ALA A 324 7.09 -20.10 10.91
CA ALA A 324 7.48 -21.36 11.54
C ALA A 324 8.69 -22.02 10.86
N THR A 325 8.76 -21.96 9.53
CA THR A 325 9.90 -22.51 8.76
C THR A 325 11.18 -21.72 9.03
N TRP A 326 11.09 -20.39 9.04
CA TRP A 326 12.23 -19.51 9.32
C TRP A 326 12.71 -19.65 10.77
N LEU A 327 11.81 -19.64 11.76
CA LEU A 327 12.15 -19.88 13.16
C LEU A 327 12.81 -21.24 13.37
N ARG A 328 12.26 -22.31 12.79
CA ARG A 328 12.86 -23.66 12.84
C ARG A 328 14.29 -23.67 12.29
N HIS A 329 14.52 -22.98 11.17
CA HIS A 329 15.86 -22.90 10.58
C HIS A 329 16.86 -22.18 11.51
N VAL A 330 16.43 -21.07 12.12
CA VAL A 330 17.27 -20.33 13.07
C VAL A 330 17.54 -21.17 14.33
N ASP A 331 16.51 -21.78 14.92
CA ASP A 331 16.63 -22.63 16.11
C ASP A 331 17.57 -23.83 15.90
N ASN A 332 17.53 -24.48 14.73
CA ASN A 332 18.42 -25.58 14.40
C ASN A 332 19.89 -25.16 14.24
N ASN A 333 20.14 -23.91 13.84
CA ASN A 333 21.48 -23.38 13.57
C ASN A 333 22.10 -22.65 14.78
N THR A 334 21.31 -22.34 15.81
CA THR A 334 21.78 -21.69 17.04
C THR A 334 21.76 -22.66 18.22
N SER A 335 22.91 -22.91 18.86
CA SER A 335 23.01 -23.65 20.14
C SER A 335 22.41 -22.90 21.35
N SER A 336 21.41 -22.05 21.13
CA SER A 336 20.85 -21.12 22.12
C SER A 336 19.99 -21.86 23.16
N SER A 337 20.18 -21.52 24.44
CA SER A 337 19.40 -22.03 25.58
C SER A 337 17.94 -21.56 25.65
N CYS A 338 17.48 -20.79 24.66
CA CYS A 338 16.12 -20.26 24.55
C CYS A 338 15.36 -20.86 23.35
N SER A 339 15.64 -22.10 22.95
CA SER A 339 14.82 -22.80 21.96
C SER A 339 13.44 -23.07 22.56
N ILE A 340 12.39 -22.65 21.85
CA ILE A 340 11.02 -23.05 22.19
C ILE A 340 10.85 -24.50 21.70
N ASP A 341 10.45 -25.43 22.57
CA ASP A 341 10.14 -26.82 22.21
C ASP A 341 8.82 -26.88 21.42
N THR A 342 8.83 -26.29 20.22
CA THR A 342 7.67 -26.23 19.32
C THR A 342 7.81 -27.33 18.27
N ASN A 343 6.82 -28.21 18.18
CA ASN A 343 6.73 -29.15 17.07
C ASN A 343 6.21 -28.44 15.80
N TYR A 344 7.10 -27.68 15.15
CA TYR A 344 6.79 -26.90 13.94
C TYR A 344 6.17 -27.75 12.82
N SER A 345 6.63 -29.00 12.65
CA SER A 345 6.12 -29.92 11.63
C SER A 345 4.65 -30.29 11.86
N SER A 346 4.25 -30.49 13.12
CA SER A 346 2.86 -30.78 13.47
C SER A 346 1.95 -29.57 13.24
N LEU A 347 2.42 -28.37 13.62
CA LEU A 347 1.68 -27.12 13.39
C LEU A 347 1.44 -26.88 11.91
N ILE A 348 2.50 -26.95 11.09
CA ILE A 348 2.41 -26.75 9.63
C ILE A 348 1.42 -27.73 8.99
N LYS A 349 1.40 -29.00 9.44
CA LYS A 349 0.43 -30.00 8.97
C LYS A 349 -1.01 -29.63 9.33
N SER A 350 -1.26 -29.21 10.57
CA SER A 350 -2.59 -28.78 11.05
C SER A 350 -3.08 -27.55 10.28
N TRP A 351 -2.22 -26.55 10.11
CA TRP A 351 -2.53 -25.33 9.38
C TRP A 351 -2.82 -25.60 7.91
N THR A 352 -2.09 -26.52 7.27
CA THR A 352 -2.35 -26.93 5.89
C THR A 352 -3.73 -27.59 5.76
N ALA A 353 -4.09 -28.49 6.68
CA ALA A 353 -5.43 -29.09 6.69
C ALA A 353 -6.55 -28.05 6.88
N THR A 354 -6.32 -27.03 7.71
CA THR A 354 -7.29 -25.93 7.88
C THR A 354 -7.43 -25.09 6.61
N GLN A 355 -6.34 -24.82 5.89
CA GLN A 355 -6.40 -24.11 4.60
C GLN A 355 -7.18 -24.88 3.54
N GLU A 356 -6.98 -26.19 3.43
CA GLU A 356 -7.72 -27.05 2.49
C GLU A 356 -9.24 -27.03 2.76
N ARG A 357 -9.62 -26.98 4.05
CA ARG A 357 -11.02 -26.77 4.45
C ARG A 357 -11.51 -25.40 3.98
N ILE A 358 -10.79 -24.33 4.30
CA ILE A 358 -11.15 -22.96 3.88
C ILE A 358 -11.32 -22.85 2.36
N GLU A 359 -10.44 -23.47 1.56
CA GLU A 359 -10.57 -23.49 0.09
C GLU A 359 -11.86 -24.17 -0.36
N THR A 360 -12.29 -25.24 0.32
CA THR A 360 -13.56 -25.93 0.09
C THR A 360 -14.77 -25.07 0.50
N GLY A 361 -14.64 -24.32 1.59
CA GLY A 361 -15.61 -23.32 2.02
C GLY A 361 -15.81 -22.21 1.00
N LEU A 362 -14.73 -21.54 0.65
CA LEU A 362 -14.72 -20.37 -0.23
C LEU A 362 -15.23 -20.68 -1.64
N ALA A 363 -14.96 -21.89 -2.15
CA ALA A 363 -15.48 -22.32 -3.44
C ALA A 363 -17.03 -22.29 -3.53
N ARG A 364 -17.74 -22.38 -2.40
CA ARG A 364 -19.22 -22.28 -2.35
C ARG A 364 -19.75 -20.86 -2.44
N LEU A 365 -18.92 -19.86 -2.18
CA LEU A 365 -19.31 -18.46 -2.25
C LEU A 365 -19.21 -17.91 -3.68
N TYR A 366 -18.67 -18.66 -4.65
CA TYR A 366 -18.53 -18.18 -6.02
C TYR A 366 -19.88 -18.06 -6.72
N CYS A 367 -20.16 -16.89 -7.30
CA CYS A 367 -21.38 -16.59 -8.06
C CYS A 367 -21.06 -16.55 -9.57
N PRO A 368 -21.38 -17.60 -10.35
CA PRO A 368 -21.06 -17.64 -11.78
C PRO A 368 -21.72 -16.54 -12.61
N SER A 369 -22.84 -15.97 -12.13
CA SER A 369 -23.59 -14.91 -12.81
C SER A 369 -22.86 -13.58 -12.82
N THR A 370 -22.14 -13.25 -11.76
CA THR A 370 -21.39 -11.99 -11.62
C THR A 370 -19.90 -12.18 -11.87
N GLY A 371 -19.41 -13.41 -11.79
CA GLY A 371 -17.99 -13.73 -11.92
C GLY A 371 -17.17 -13.41 -10.66
N LEU A 372 -17.85 -13.12 -9.56
CA LEU A 372 -17.30 -12.76 -8.24
C LEU A 372 -17.81 -13.73 -7.17
N PHE A 373 -17.22 -13.67 -5.98
CA PHE A 373 -17.72 -14.35 -4.78
C PHE A 373 -18.66 -13.44 -4.01
N SER A 374 -19.74 -14.02 -3.47
CA SER A 374 -20.64 -13.34 -2.53
C SER A 374 -20.01 -13.16 -1.15
N ASP A 375 -20.45 -12.14 -0.42
CA ASP A 375 -19.90 -11.73 0.87
C ASP A 375 -19.99 -12.81 1.96
N ASN A 376 -21.11 -13.54 2.02
CA ASN A 376 -21.31 -14.61 2.99
C ASN A 376 -22.27 -15.69 2.48
N ILE A 377 -22.43 -16.78 3.24
CA ILE A 377 -23.36 -17.86 2.89
C ILE A 377 -24.84 -17.55 3.19
N GLY A 378 -25.11 -16.46 3.93
CA GLY A 378 -26.44 -16.09 4.40
C GLY A 378 -27.17 -15.15 3.46
N ALA A 379 -27.75 -14.08 4.02
CA ALA A 379 -28.58 -13.12 3.30
C ALA A 379 -27.84 -12.36 2.19
N ARG A 380 -26.50 -12.30 2.24
CA ARG A 380 -25.66 -11.64 1.21
C ARG A 380 -25.05 -12.63 0.21
N SER A 381 -25.48 -13.89 0.22
CA SER A 381 -25.03 -14.94 -0.71
C SER A 381 -25.48 -14.69 -2.16
N CYS A 382 -24.99 -15.49 -3.11
CA CYS A 382 -25.40 -15.45 -4.53
C CYS A 382 -26.93 -15.56 -4.77
N HIS A 383 -27.68 -16.06 -3.79
CA HIS A 383 -29.12 -16.28 -3.87
C HIS A 383 -29.89 -15.60 -2.73
N GLY A 384 -29.21 -14.78 -1.93
CA GLY A 384 -29.82 -14.05 -0.83
C GLY A 384 -30.48 -12.76 -1.32
N ASP A 385 -31.51 -12.31 -0.59
CA ASP A 385 -32.27 -11.11 -0.95
C ASP A 385 -31.41 -9.83 -0.84
N ALA A 386 -30.36 -9.85 -0.02
CA ALA A 386 -29.40 -8.76 0.17
C ALA A 386 -28.03 -9.08 -0.46
N HIS A 387 -28.02 -9.79 -1.60
CA HIS A 387 -26.82 -10.22 -2.30
C HIS A 387 -25.77 -9.10 -2.46
N VAL A 388 -24.53 -9.38 -2.07
CA VAL A 388 -23.38 -8.48 -2.24
C VAL A 388 -22.16 -9.27 -2.69
N ASP A 389 -21.49 -8.79 -3.73
CA ASP A 389 -20.16 -9.24 -4.15
C ASP A 389 -19.12 -8.21 -3.66
N PRO A 390 -18.54 -8.36 -2.47
CA PRO A 390 -17.77 -7.29 -1.83
C PRO A 390 -16.45 -7.05 -2.58
N GLN A 391 -16.00 -5.81 -2.64
CA GLN A 391 -14.72 -5.42 -3.23
C GLN A 391 -13.55 -6.05 -2.47
N ASP A 392 -13.50 -5.88 -1.16
CA ASP A 392 -12.43 -6.40 -0.32
C ASP A 392 -12.38 -7.94 -0.29
N GLY A 393 -13.50 -8.63 -0.10
CA GLY A 393 -13.53 -10.09 -0.03
C GLY A 393 -13.08 -10.75 -1.34
N ASN A 394 -13.48 -10.19 -2.48
CA ASN A 394 -13.00 -10.65 -3.79
C ASN A 394 -11.53 -10.32 -4.02
N SER A 395 -11.06 -9.19 -3.48
CA SER A 395 -9.64 -8.84 -3.50
C SER A 395 -8.82 -9.83 -2.68
N TRP A 396 -9.25 -10.16 -1.47
CA TRP A 396 -8.62 -11.14 -0.60
C TRP A 396 -8.63 -12.56 -1.17
N ALA A 397 -9.68 -12.94 -1.91
CA ALA A 397 -9.72 -14.21 -2.64
C ALA A 397 -8.58 -14.33 -3.68
N LEU A 398 -8.16 -13.21 -4.28
CA LEU A 398 -7.00 -13.17 -5.18
C LEU A 398 -5.67 -13.08 -4.42
N ILE A 399 -5.58 -12.21 -3.42
CA ILE A 399 -4.37 -12.01 -2.60
C ILE A 399 -3.93 -13.30 -1.89
N SER A 400 -4.89 -14.10 -1.41
CA SER A 400 -4.64 -15.38 -0.74
C SER A 400 -4.15 -16.48 -1.70
N LYS A 401 -4.22 -16.27 -3.02
CA LYS A 401 -3.81 -17.22 -4.07
C LYS A 401 -4.45 -18.60 -3.89
N LEU A 402 -5.77 -18.61 -3.64
CA LEU A 402 -6.55 -19.83 -3.38
C LEU A 402 -6.39 -20.88 -4.49
N ASN A 403 -6.21 -22.14 -4.10
CA ASN A 403 -6.21 -23.25 -5.05
C ASN A 403 -7.64 -23.78 -5.29
N LEU A 404 -8.44 -22.99 -6.02
CA LEU A 404 -9.81 -23.36 -6.35
C LEU A 404 -9.83 -24.35 -7.52
N THR A 405 -9.61 -25.63 -7.21
CA THR A 405 -9.74 -26.71 -8.18
C THR A 405 -11.21 -26.97 -8.54
N GLN A 406 -11.44 -27.50 -9.73
CA GLN A 406 -12.80 -27.80 -10.21
C GLN A 406 -13.55 -28.84 -9.34
N SER A 407 -12.82 -29.66 -8.56
CA SER A 407 -13.40 -30.58 -7.58
C SER A 407 -13.96 -29.90 -6.33
N ASN A 408 -13.58 -28.64 -6.06
CA ASN A 408 -14.00 -27.91 -4.86
C ASN A 408 -15.26 -27.07 -5.08
N LEU A 409 -15.69 -26.87 -6.34
CA LEU A 409 -16.88 -26.08 -6.66
C LEU A 409 -18.15 -26.92 -6.46
N PRO A 410 -19.19 -26.40 -5.77
CA PRO A 410 -20.44 -27.11 -5.64
C PRO A 410 -21.12 -27.26 -7.01
N PHE A 411 -21.33 -28.52 -7.39
CA PHE A 411 -22.41 -29.06 -8.22
C PHE A 411 -23.20 -28.07 -9.11
N VAL A 412 -22.90 -28.07 -10.41
CA VAL A 412 -23.76 -27.49 -11.45
C VAL A 412 -25.10 -28.23 -11.47
N SER A 413 -26.21 -27.49 -11.40
CA SER A 413 -27.58 -28.04 -11.49
C SER A 413 -27.74 -29.00 -12.69
N PRO A 414 -28.29 -30.21 -12.50
CA PRO A 414 -28.34 -31.25 -13.53
C PRO A 414 -29.51 -31.01 -14.49
N LYS A 415 -29.41 -29.97 -15.33
CA LYS A 415 -30.32 -29.77 -16.46
C LYS A 415 -29.60 -29.17 -17.67
N SER A 416 -28.61 -29.89 -18.22
CA SER A 416 -28.47 -30.08 -19.68
C SER A 416 -27.21 -30.90 -19.99
N PRO A 417 -27.32 -32.12 -20.55
CA PRO A 417 -26.18 -32.85 -21.06
C PRO A 417 -26.04 -32.56 -22.55
N HIS A 418 -25.02 -31.81 -22.99
CA HIS A 418 -24.29 -32.13 -24.24
C HIS A 418 -23.08 -31.20 -24.53
N ARG A 419 -21.93 -31.89 -24.66
CA ARG A 419 -20.82 -31.71 -25.61
C ARG A 419 -19.75 -30.61 -25.43
N SER A 420 -18.54 -31.14 -25.23
CA SER A 420 -17.29 -30.95 -26.00
C SER A 420 -16.13 -30.26 -25.27
N HIS A 421 -15.01 -30.99 -25.23
CA HIS A 421 -13.72 -30.62 -24.69
C HIS A 421 -13.07 -29.51 -25.53
N ARG A 422 -12.72 -28.39 -24.89
CA ARG A 422 -11.54 -27.50 -25.06
C ARG A 422 -11.81 -26.02 -24.65
N HIS A 423 -12.79 -25.78 -23.79
CA HIS A 423 -12.89 -24.54 -23.00
C HIS A 423 -13.15 -24.92 -21.55
N LEU A 424 -12.49 -24.25 -20.59
CA LEU A 424 -12.90 -24.29 -19.19
C LEU A 424 -14.41 -23.98 -19.15
N PRO A 425 -15.26 -24.81 -18.53
CA PRO A 425 -16.69 -24.52 -18.47
C PRO A 425 -16.90 -23.17 -17.79
N SER A 426 -17.85 -22.40 -18.32
CA SER A 426 -18.42 -21.22 -17.65
C SER A 426 -18.87 -21.62 -16.24
N GLY A 427 -18.06 -21.32 -15.22
CA GLY A 427 -18.35 -21.72 -13.83
C GLY A 427 -17.13 -21.90 -12.92
N VAL A 428 -15.90 -22.00 -13.44
CA VAL A 428 -14.69 -21.97 -12.60
C VAL A 428 -14.17 -20.54 -12.44
N PRO A 429 -13.98 -20.02 -11.22
CA PRO A 429 -13.32 -18.73 -11.03
C PRO A 429 -11.91 -18.76 -11.60
N SER A 430 -11.58 -17.83 -12.47
CA SER A 430 -10.18 -17.55 -12.85
C SER A 430 -9.77 -16.22 -12.25
N ALA A 431 -8.51 -16.09 -11.84
CA ALA A 431 -7.99 -14.85 -11.26
C ALA A 431 -8.21 -13.64 -12.19
N ARG A 432 -7.99 -13.85 -13.50
CA ARG A 432 -8.24 -12.86 -14.55
C ARG A 432 -9.71 -12.46 -14.65
N ASN A 433 -10.64 -13.41 -14.52
CA ASN A 433 -12.08 -13.12 -14.58
C ASN A 433 -12.55 -12.31 -13.37
N ILE A 434 -12.07 -12.63 -12.16
CA ILE A 434 -12.41 -11.88 -10.94
C ILE A 434 -11.85 -10.46 -11.06
N SER A 435 -10.57 -10.33 -11.40
CA SER A 435 -9.91 -9.04 -11.69
C SER A 435 -10.69 -8.21 -12.73
N SER A 436 -11.07 -8.81 -13.86
CA SER A 436 -11.88 -8.15 -14.89
C SER A 436 -13.26 -7.74 -14.37
N SER A 437 -13.89 -8.55 -13.52
CA SER A 437 -15.22 -8.27 -12.97
C SER A 437 -15.20 -7.16 -11.92
N LEU A 438 -14.13 -7.09 -11.11
CA LEU A 438 -13.84 -5.94 -10.23
C LEU A 438 -13.65 -4.65 -11.05
N ARG A 439 -12.76 -4.68 -12.05
CA ARG A 439 -12.46 -3.54 -12.93
C ARG A 439 -13.69 -2.97 -13.65
N LYS A 440 -14.66 -3.81 -14.02
CA LYS A 440 -15.91 -3.39 -14.68
C LYS A 440 -16.80 -2.49 -13.81
N ARG A 441 -16.60 -2.48 -12.49
CA ARG A 441 -17.43 -1.68 -11.56
C ARG A 441 -16.92 -0.26 -11.35
N TRP A 442 -15.72 0.06 -11.85
CA TRP A 442 -15.14 1.38 -11.65
C TRP A 442 -15.98 2.46 -12.30
N ASN A 443 -16.10 3.58 -11.60
CA ASN A 443 -16.65 4.80 -12.15
C ASN A 443 -15.54 5.77 -12.52
N ARG A 444 -15.86 7.01 -12.91
CA ARG A 444 -14.87 8.03 -13.24
C ARG A 444 -13.94 8.49 -12.10
N PHE A 445 -14.20 8.09 -10.87
CA PHE A 445 -13.47 8.52 -9.67
C PHE A 445 -12.70 7.39 -8.99
N GLY A 446 -13.03 6.12 -9.22
CA GLY A 446 -12.37 4.98 -8.59
C GLY A 446 -13.24 3.74 -8.50
N ALA A 447 -12.87 2.84 -7.60
CA ALA A 447 -13.56 1.57 -7.39
C ALA A 447 -14.56 1.69 -6.21
N PRO A 448 -15.87 1.56 -6.45
CA PRO A 448 -16.86 1.58 -5.37
C PRO A 448 -16.76 0.36 -4.45
N ALA A 449 -16.74 0.60 -3.14
CA ALA A 449 -16.79 -0.43 -2.10
C ALA A 449 -18.25 -0.85 -1.85
N VAL A 450 -18.78 -1.76 -2.66
CA VAL A 450 -20.23 -2.11 -2.69
C VAL A 450 -20.75 -2.69 -1.37
N GLU A 451 -19.86 -3.18 -0.52
CA GLU A 451 -20.11 -3.64 0.84
C GLU A 451 -20.60 -2.52 1.78
N PHE A 452 -20.30 -1.26 1.45
CA PHE A 452 -20.77 -0.07 2.15
C PHE A 452 -21.39 0.97 1.18
N PRO A 453 -22.63 1.44 1.41
CA PRO A 453 -23.30 2.35 0.48
C PRO A 453 -22.51 3.65 0.25
N ASN A 454 -22.51 4.14 -0.99
CA ASN A 454 -21.99 5.46 -1.38
C ASN A 454 -20.48 5.67 -1.22
N VAL A 455 -19.68 4.65 -0.91
CA VAL A 455 -18.25 4.83 -0.61
C VAL A 455 -17.34 4.41 -1.77
N ILE A 456 -16.30 5.22 -2.02
CA ILE A 456 -15.01 4.76 -2.53
C ILE A 456 -14.04 4.78 -1.34
N SER A 457 -13.45 3.62 -1.06
CA SER A 457 -12.56 3.42 0.08
C SER A 457 -11.17 3.03 -0.41
N PRO A 458 -10.17 3.91 -0.31
CA PRO A 458 -8.77 3.58 -0.58
C PRO A 458 -8.23 2.39 0.22
N PHE A 459 -8.88 2.01 1.32
CA PHE A 459 -8.60 0.77 2.03
C PHE A 459 -8.98 -0.46 1.18
N ALA A 460 -10.24 -0.56 0.76
CA ALA A 460 -10.74 -1.66 -0.09
C ALA A 460 -10.12 -1.62 -1.49
N SER A 461 -9.99 -0.44 -2.09
CA SER A 461 -9.30 -0.24 -3.37
C SER A 461 -7.81 -0.59 -3.28
N GLY A 462 -7.18 -0.37 -2.12
CA GLY A 462 -5.81 -0.82 -1.85
C GLY A 462 -5.65 -2.33 -1.93
N PHE A 463 -6.63 -3.09 -1.41
CA PHE A 463 -6.69 -4.54 -1.63
C PHE A 463 -6.92 -4.87 -3.10
N GLU A 464 -7.79 -4.14 -3.80
CA GLU A 464 -8.06 -4.38 -5.21
C GLU A 464 -6.82 -4.17 -6.10
N LEU A 465 -5.96 -3.18 -5.79
CA LEU A 465 -4.66 -3.04 -6.44
C LEU A 465 -3.81 -4.33 -6.31
N LEU A 466 -3.68 -4.84 -5.08
CA LEU A 466 -2.94 -6.07 -4.80
C LEU A 466 -3.59 -7.28 -5.47
N ALA A 467 -4.92 -7.30 -5.57
CA ALA A 467 -5.69 -8.35 -6.22
C ALA A 467 -5.44 -8.40 -7.73
N HIS A 468 -5.41 -7.24 -8.40
CA HIS A 468 -5.02 -7.16 -9.81
C HIS A 468 -3.59 -7.66 -10.04
N CYS A 469 -2.65 -7.26 -9.18
CA CYS A 469 -1.27 -7.77 -9.23
C CYS A 469 -1.20 -9.28 -9.03
N ALA A 470 -1.94 -9.82 -8.05
CA ALA A 470 -2.03 -11.26 -7.80
C ALA A 470 -2.66 -12.04 -8.98
N ALA A 471 -3.57 -11.42 -9.72
CA ALA A 471 -4.13 -11.95 -10.96
C ALA A 471 -3.21 -11.82 -12.18
N GLY A 472 -2.08 -11.10 -12.05
CA GLY A 472 -1.16 -10.79 -13.15
C GLY A 472 -1.59 -9.63 -14.04
N GLU A 473 -2.61 -8.86 -13.62
CA GLU A 473 -3.22 -7.75 -14.37
C GLU A 473 -2.71 -6.39 -13.86
N ILE A 474 -1.39 -6.18 -13.87
CA ILE A 474 -0.76 -5.00 -13.25
C ILE A 474 -1.12 -3.69 -13.98
N ASP A 475 -1.41 -3.75 -15.27
CA ASP A 475 -1.98 -2.61 -16.01
C ASP A 475 -3.29 -2.11 -15.39
N ALA A 476 -4.13 -3.01 -14.87
CA ALA A 476 -5.36 -2.64 -14.18
C ALA A 476 -5.04 -2.00 -12.82
N ALA A 477 -4.06 -2.52 -12.08
CA ALA A 477 -3.62 -1.90 -10.83
C ALA A 477 -3.13 -0.45 -11.06
N VAL A 478 -2.27 -0.23 -12.07
CA VAL A 478 -1.77 1.11 -12.40
C VAL A 478 -2.89 2.03 -12.91
N GLU A 479 -3.84 1.50 -13.69
CA GLU A 479 -5.00 2.26 -14.13
C GLU A 479 -5.87 2.73 -12.96
N LEU A 480 -6.14 1.86 -11.98
CA LEU A 480 -6.88 2.21 -10.78
C LEU A 480 -6.13 3.25 -9.94
N ALA A 481 -4.81 3.14 -9.83
CA ALA A 481 -3.96 4.14 -9.17
C ALA A 481 -4.09 5.52 -9.84
N LEU A 482 -3.98 5.59 -11.17
CA LEU A 482 -4.14 6.82 -11.93
C LEU A 482 -5.56 7.43 -11.78
N LEU A 483 -6.59 6.58 -11.74
CA LEU A 483 -7.98 6.98 -11.62
C LEU A 483 -8.32 7.50 -10.21
N GLU A 484 -8.16 6.66 -9.19
CA GLU A 484 -8.63 6.92 -7.83
C GLU A 484 -7.65 7.80 -7.05
N TRP A 485 -6.37 7.43 -7.02
CA TRP A 485 -5.38 8.23 -6.29
C TRP A 485 -5.04 9.52 -7.03
N GLY A 486 -5.16 9.54 -8.35
CA GLY A 486 -5.12 10.79 -9.11
C GLY A 486 -6.24 11.74 -8.68
N TYR A 487 -7.46 11.22 -8.52
CA TYR A 487 -8.58 12.01 -8.02
C TYR A 487 -8.43 12.43 -6.55
N LEU A 488 -7.91 11.57 -5.67
CA LEU A 488 -7.61 11.94 -4.29
C LEU A 488 -6.62 13.10 -4.17
N LEU A 489 -5.74 13.30 -5.15
CA LEU A 489 -4.81 14.42 -5.17
C LEU A 489 -5.42 15.67 -5.81
N ASP A 490 -6.02 15.53 -6.98
CA ASP A 490 -6.45 16.67 -7.82
C ASP A 490 -7.92 17.06 -7.63
N GLY A 491 -8.71 16.21 -6.98
CA GLY A 491 -10.12 16.40 -6.73
C GLY A 491 -10.41 17.64 -5.88
N PRO A 492 -11.55 18.32 -6.10
CA PRO A 492 -11.91 19.52 -5.35
C PRO A 492 -11.92 19.28 -3.83
N GLY A 493 -11.17 20.13 -3.11
CA GLY A 493 -11.14 20.11 -1.66
C GLY A 493 -10.25 19.05 -1.01
N PHE A 494 -9.61 18.17 -1.79
CA PHE A 494 -8.51 17.35 -1.27
C PHE A 494 -7.21 18.17 -1.16
N THR A 495 -6.16 17.54 -0.61
CA THR A 495 -4.95 18.26 -0.22
C THR A 495 -3.95 18.40 -1.35
N ASN A 496 -3.99 17.59 -2.41
CA ASN A 496 -2.94 17.52 -3.43
C ASN A 496 -1.55 17.08 -2.90
N SER A 497 -1.46 16.62 -1.65
CA SER A 497 -0.17 16.30 -1.01
C SER A 497 -0.20 15.06 -0.12
N THR A 498 -1.37 14.58 0.27
CA THR A 498 -1.59 13.44 1.15
C THR A 498 -2.81 12.67 0.67
N LEU A 499 -3.03 11.47 1.21
CA LEU A 499 -4.09 10.57 0.79
C LEU A 499 -5.19 10.52 1.84
N ALA A 500 -6.43 10.74 1.41
CA ALA A 500 -7.60 10.76 2.28
C ALA A 500 -8.13 9.36 2.59
N GLU A 501 -8.89 9.27 3.67
CA GLU A 501 -9.42 8.03 4.20
C GLU A 501 -10.47 7.38 3.29
N GLY A 502 -11.34 8.18 2.69
CA GLY A 502 -12.39 7.73 1.81
C GLY A 502 -13.19 8.91 1.29
N PHE A 503 -14.07 8.66 0.33
CA PHE A 503 -14.91 9.70 -0.27
C PHE A 503 -16.14 9.10 -0.93
N ARG A 504 -17.05 9.95 -1.38
CA ARG A 504 -18.30 9.49 -1.99
C ARG A 504 -18.08 9.04 -3.43
N VAL A 505 -18.88 8.07 -3.88
CA VAL A 505 -18.83 7.52 -5.25
C VAL A 505 -19.05 8.56 -6.36
N ASP A 506 -19.57 9.74 -6.06
CA ASP A 506 -19.74 10.84 -7.02
C ASP A 506 -18.59 11.87 -6.99
N GLY A 507 -17.53 11.57 -6.24
CA GLY A 507 -16.33 12.39 -6.12
C GLY A 507 -16.40 13.46 -5.02
N ASP A 508 -17.51 13.59 -4.29
CA ASP A 508 -17.59 14.49 -3.14
C ASP A 508 -16.68 13.98 -1.99
N MET A 509 -15.97 14.88 -1.32
CA MET A 509 -15.05 14.53 -0.22
C MET A 509 -15.75 13.98 1.01
N GLN A 510 -17.06 14.16 1.15
CA GLN A 510 -17.82 13.58 2.24
C GLN A 510 -17.58 12.08 2.23
N TYR A 511 -16.97 11.56 3.29
CA TYR A 511 -16.84 10.13 3.49
C TYR A 511 -18.11 9.63 4.18
N PRO A 512 -18.95 8.81 3.53
CA PRO A 512 -20.24 8.40 4.08
C PRO A 512 -20.18 7.61 5.40
N ALA A 513 -19.01 7.15 5.84
CA ALA A 513 -18.82 6.59 7.18
C ALA A 513 -19.05 7.62 8.29
N TYR A 514 -18.99 8.92 7.96
CA TYR A 514 -19.21 10.02 8.90
C TYR A 514 -20.42 10.85 8.49
N TRP A 515 -21.04 11.47 9.48
CA TRP A 515 -22.12 12.42 9.24
C TRP A 515 -21.61 13.80 8.78
N SER A 516 -20.37 14.17 9.14
CA SER A 516 -19.71 15.43 8.76
C SER A 516 -18.47 15.17 7.91
N ALA A 517 -18.38 15.82 6.76
CA ALA A 517 -17.23 15.73 5.87
C ALA A 517 -15.98 16.36 6.50
N ALA A 518 -16.13 17.26 7.48
CA ALA A 518 -15.00 17.83 8.21
C ALA A 518 -14.30 16.81 9.11
N ARG A 519 -14.93 15.67 9.42
CA ARG A 519 -14.28 14.59 10.17
C ARG A 519 -13.34 13.74 9.31
N ASN A 520 -13.60 13.68 8.01
CA ASN A 520 -12.81 12.86 7.09
C ASN A 520 -11.32 13.17 7.25
N SER A 521 -10.49 12.14 7.39
CA SER A 521 -9.04 12.32 7.47
C SER A 521 -8.50 12.48 6.06
N HIS A 522 -7.71 13.52 5.83
CA HIS A 522 -7.05 13.73 4.54
C HIS A 522 -5.58 13.27 4.53
N ALA A 523 -5.13 12.64 5.62
CA ALA A 523 -3.84 11.97 5.74
C ALA A 523 -4.03 10.66 6.51
N HIS A 524 -4.43 9.61 5.80
CA HIS A 524 -4.76 8.29 6.36
C HIS A 524 -3.88 7.19 5.74
N GLY A 525 -3.14 6.48 6.58
CA GLY A 525 -2.09 5.53 6.20
C GLY A 525 -2.60 4.34 5.39
N TRP A 526 -3.86 3.93 5.62
CA TRP A 526 -4.48 2.84 4.88
C TRP A 526 -4.64 3.10 3.38
N ALA A 527 -4.57 4.36 2.95
CA ALA A 527 -4.72 4.78 1.56
C ALA A 527 -3.39 4.70 0.80
N SER A 528 -2.31 4.29 1.46
CA SER A 528 -0.95 4.31 0.90
C SER A 528 -0.63 3.12 -0.02
N GLY A 529 -1.59 2.25 -0.33
CA GLY A 529 -1.41 1.04 -1.16
C GLY A 529 -0.54 1.21 -2.42
N PRO A 530 -0.74 2.26 -3.26
CA PRO A 530 0.10 2.49 -4.44
C PRO A 530 1.59 2.64 -4.13
N THR A 531 1.97 3.13 -2.95
CA THR A 531 3.37 3.32 -2.56
C THR A 531 4.13 1.99 -2.58
N ALA A 532 3.50 0.94 -2.05
CA ALA A 532 4.04 -0.41 -2.07
C ALA A 532 3.93 -1.01 -3.48
N VAL A 533 2.74 -0.99 -4.08
CA VAL A 533 2.46 -1.62 -5.39
C VAL A 533 3.38 -1.09 -6.49
N LEU A 534 3.61 0.21 -6.58
CA LEU A 534 4.52 0.78 -7.60
C LEU A 534 5.97 0.31 -7.41
N MET A 535 6.42 0.11 -6.17
CA MET A 535 7.76 -0.41 -5.91
C MET A 535 7.85 -1.93 -6.16
N THR A 536 6.90 -2.71 -5.64
CA THR A 536 7.00 -4.17 -5.63
C THR A 536 6.53 -4.81 -6.93
N GLU A 537 5.57 -4.19 -7.63
CA GLU A 537 4.90 -4.79 -8.80
C GLU A 537 5.29 -4.10 -10.12
N VAL A 538 5.56 -2.79 -10.10
CA VAL A 538 5.99 -2.03 -11.31
C VAL A 538 7.51 -1.98 -11.40
N ALA A 539 8.20 -1.39 -10.41
CA ALA A 539 9.66 -1.51 -10.34
C ALA A 539 10.09 -2.95 -10.06
N GLY A 540 9.20 -3.76 -9.48
CA GLY A 540 9.35 -5.20 -9.39
C GLY A 540 10.26 -5.66 -8.25
N ILE A 541 10.49 -4.84 -7.22
CA ILE A 541 11.45 -5.14 -6.15
C ILE A 541 10.72 -5.73 -4.95
N GLU A 542 10.80 -7.05 -4.74
CA GLU A 542 10.14 -7.75 -3.64
C GLU A 542 11.17 -8.45 -2.72
N VAL A 543 11.03 -8.25 -1.40
CA VAL A 543 11.79 -9.00 -0.39
C VAL A 543 11.12 -10.35 -0.15
N SER A 544 11.86 -11.45 -0.33
CA SER A 544 11.33 -12.81 -0.23
C SER A 544 11.81 -13.60 0.98
N ARG A 545 12.89 -13.16 1.63
CA ARG A 545 13.35 -13.68 2.92
C ARG A 545 13.56 -12.56 3.93
N PRO A 546 13.44 -12.86 5.24
CA PRO A 546 13.59 -11.88 6.31
C PRO A 546 14.79 -10.94 6.15
N GLY A 547 14.58 -9.66 6.44
CA GLY A 547 15.62 -8.63 6.45
C GLY A 547 16.12 -8.18 5.07
N GLY A 548 15.60 -8.75 3.98
CA GLY A 548 16.23 -8.64 2.66
C GLY A 548 17.34 -9.68 2.45
N GLY A 549 17.28 -10.83 3.13
CA GLY A 549 18.22 -11.94 2.90
C GLY A 549 18.04 -12.59 1.53
N SER A 550 16.90 -12.39 0.87
CA SER A 550 16.67 -12.78 -0.53
C SER A 550 15.63 -11.88 -1.18
N TRP A 551 15.72 -11.77 -2.50
CA TRP A 551 14.92 -10.85 -3.30
C TRP A 551 14.36 -11.53 -4.55
N HIS A 552 13.12 -11.19 -4.88
CA HIS A 552 12.49 -11.43 -6.16
C HIS A 552 12.46 -10.10 -6.92
N VAL A 553 13.08 -10.07 -8.10
CA VAL A 553 13.12 -8.88 -8.95
C VAL A 553 12.42 -9.18 -10.26
N HIS A 554 11.23 -8.61 -10.44
CA HIS A 554 10.37 -8.81 -11.59
C HIS A 554 9.84 -7.47 -12.13
N PRO A 555 10.71 -6.65 -12.76
CA PRO A 555 10.31 -5.35 -13.28
C PRO A 555 9.26 -5.52 -14.38
N ARG A 556 8.22 -4.69 -14.35
CA ARG A 556 7.12 -4.73 -15.33
C ARG A 556 6.73 -3.32 -15.71
N LEU A 557 7.12 -2.92 -16.91
CA LEU A 557 6.80 -1.59 -17.42
C LEU A 557 5.41 -1.61 -18.05
N THR A 558 4.43 -1.13 -17.29
CA THR A 558 3.03 -1.09 -17.72
C THR A 558 2.83 -0.27 -18.99
N ARG A 559 1.70 -0.47 -19.66
CA ARG A 559 1.33 0.31 -20.87
C ARG A 559 1.22 1.81 -20.61
N TRP A 560 1.15 2.22 -19.35
CA TRP A 560 1.04 3.61 -18.88
C TRP A 560 2.38 4.33 -18.76
N LEU A 561 3.50 3.62 -18.94
CA LEU A 561 4.84 4.12 -18.62
C LEU A 561 5.83 3.88 -19.76
N GLY A 562 6.66 4.90 -20.04
CA GLY A 562 7.80 4.81 -20.96
C GLY A 562 9.10 4.43 -20.24
N TRP A 563 9.23 4.79 -18.96
CA TRP A 563 10.33 4.38 -18.08
C TRP A 563 9.97 4.49 -16.59
N VAL A 564 10.71 3.75 -15.76
CA VAL A 564 10.68 3.73 -14.30
C VAL A 564 12.09 3.59 -13.74
N ARG A 565 12.36 4.27 -12.64
CA ARG A 565 13.51 4.10 -11.75
C ARG A 565 13.00 4.07 -10.31
N GLY A 566 13.31 3.02 -9.57
CA GLY A 566 12.91 2.90 -8.18
C GLY A 566 13.87 2.04 -7.39
N GLY A 567 13.95 2.29 -6.10
CA GLY A 567 14.84 1.53 -5.23
C GLY A 567 14.57 1.81 -3.77
N PHE A 568 14.91 0.85 -2.91
CA PHE A 568 14.87 1.05 -1.47
C PHE A 568 15.92 0.19 -0.75
N ALA A 569 16.26 0.60 0.47
CA ALA A 569 17.21 -0.10 1.32
C ALA A 569 16.56 -0.87 2.46
N THR A 570 17.09 -2.06 2.73
CA THR A 570 16.85 -2.81 3.97
C THR A 570 18.10 -2.78 4.85
N ARG A 571 18.06 -3.50 5.98
CA ARG A 571 19.23 -3.71 6.83
C ARG A 571 20.44 -4.34 6.13
N TYR A 572 20.25 -5.00 4.98
CA TYR A 572 21.32 -5.65 4.21
C TYR A 572 21.84 -4.82 3.03
N GLY A 573 21.25 -3.65 2.78
CA GLY A 573 21.71 -2.69 1.78
C GLY A 573 20.60 -2.24 0.83
N SER A 574 20.98 -1.45 -0.17
CA SER A 574 20.08 -0.85 -1.16
C SER A 574 19.88 -1.72 -2.40
N SER A 575 18.67 -1.69 -2.92
CA SER A 575 18.29 -2.20 -4.24
C SER A 575 17.86 -1.04 -5.14
N GLU A 576 18.08 -1.16 -6.44
CA GLU A 576 17.59 -0.22 -7.46
C GLU A 576 17.24 -0.99 -8.74
N VAL A 577 16.14 -0.61 -9.37
CA VAL A 577 15.74 -1.05 -10.70
C VAL A 577 15.52 0.18 -11.58
N LYS A 578 16.07 0.12 -12.78
CA LYS A 578 15.76 1.02 -13.90
C LYS A 578 15.16 0.18 -15.02
N ILE A 579 14.00 0.55 -15.54
CA ILE A 579 13.36 -0.10 -16.69
C ILE A 579 12.79 0.93 -17.67
N TRP A 580 13.00 0.74 -18.98
CA TRP A 580 12.56 1.70 -20.00
C TRP A 580 12.31 1.05 -21.38
N ARG A 581 11.45 1.68 -22.17
CA ARG A 581 11.15 1.29 -23.56
C ARG A 581 12.27 1.74 -24.49
N VAL A 582 12.68 0.86 -25.38
CA VAL A 582 13.62 1.14 -26.47
C VAL A 582 13.16 0.56 -27.80
N VAL A 583 13.59 1.19 -28.89
CA VAL A 583 13.36 0.79 -30.26
C VAL A 583 14.64 0.18 -30.83
N GLU A 584 14.50 -0.97 -31.49
CA GLU A 584 15.58 -1.62 -32.23
C GLU A 584 15.88 -0.89 -33.56
N GLU A 585 17.09 -0.34 -33.69
CA GLU A 585 17.61 0.25 -34.92
C GLU A 585 18.82 -0.55 -35.43
N TRP A 586 18.74 -1.08 -36.65
CA TRP A 586 19.83 -1.86 -37.25
C TRP A 586 20.86 -0.93 -37.90
N ILE A 587 22.13 -1.08 -37.53
CA ILE A 587 23.22 -0.26 -38.07
C ILE A 587 23.56 -0.73 -39.49
N ASP A 588 23.59 0.22 -40.43
CA ASP A 588 23.99 -0.04 -41.82
C ASP A 588 25.42 -0.63 -41.90
N GLU A 589 25.59 -1.68 -42.72
CA GLU A 589 26.86 -2.43 -42.91
C GLU A 589 28.05 -1.56 -43.38
N GLU A 590 27.83 -0.31 -43.79
CA GLU A 590 28.89 0.58 -44.32
C GLU A 590 29.90 1.08 -43.28
N ASN A 591 29.63 0.95 -41.97
CA ASN A 591 30.50 1.45 -40.89
C ASN A 591 31.33 0.37 -40.16
N ARG A 592 31.31 -0.91 -40.58
CA ARG A 592 32.24 -1.94 -40.04
C ARG A 592 33.64 -1.74 -40.61
N ILE A 593 34.48 -0.98 -39.91
CA ILE A 593 35.93 -0.99 -40.17
C ILE A 593 36.49 -2.33 -39.69
N GLY A 594 36.72 -3.27 -40.61
CA GLY A 594 37.76 -4.29 -40.42
C GLY A 594 37.37 -5.77 -40.40
N GLU A 595 36.21 -6.22 -40.90
CA GLU A 595 35.95 -7.66 -41.06
C GLU A 595 35.28 -8.03 -42.39
N ASP A 596 35.62 -9.25 -42.83
CA ASP A 596 35.50 -9.86 -44.16
C ASP A 596 34.12 -9.72 -44.87
N LYS A 597 34.14 -9.25 -46.12
CA LYS A 597 32.98 -8.86 -46.94
C LYS A 597 32.24 -10.04 -47.60
N THR A 598 32.29 -11.25 -47.06
CA THR A 598 31.83 -12.46 -47.77
C THR A 598 30.50 -13.07 -47.27
N GLN A 599 29.78 -12.43 -46.34
CA GLN A 599 28.39 -12.81 -45.99
C GLN A 599 27.43 -11.61 -45.90
N SER A 600 27.31 -10.83 -46.99
CA SER A 600 26.27 -9.78 -47.08
C SER A 600 24.88 -10.42 -47.27
N ARG A 601 24.12 -10.57 -46.18
CA ARG A 601 22.66 -10.77 -46.24
C ARG A 601 22.02 -9.39 -46.29
N ARG A 602 21.61 -8.98 -47.49
CA ARG A 602 20.78 -7.82 -47.81
C ARG A 602 19.61 -7.67 -46.81
N MET A 603 19.76 -6.82 -45.79
CA MET A 603 18.64 -6.39 -44.93
C MET A 603 18.04 -5.12 -45.52
N LYS A 604 16.70 -5.08 -45.64
CA LYS A 604 15.97 -4.00 -46.32
C LYS A 604 15.81 -2.80 -45.39
N LYS A 605 16.26 -1.63 -45.88
CA LYS A 605 15.92 -0.30 -45.37
C LYS A 605 14.40 -0.15 -45.19
N GLY A 606 13.94 0.24 -44.00
CA GLY A 606 12.55 0.62 -43.73
C GLY A 606 11.68 -0.35 -42.93
N ARG A 607 12.23 -1.30 -42.15
CA ARG A 607 11.45 -1.94 -41.08
C ARG A 607 11.37 -0.99 -39.88
N LYS A 608 10.16 -0.65 -39.43
CA LYS A 608 9.95 -0.03 -38.12
C LYS A 608 10.60 -0.93 -37.06
N GLY A 609 11.39 -0.35 -36.17
CA GLY A 609 12.05 -1.09 -35.09
C GLY A 609 11.04 -1.78 -34.18
N VAL A 610 11.44 -2.91 -33.60
CA VAL A 610 10.64 -3.59 -32.57
C VAL A 610 10.84 -2.83 -31.27
N VAL A 611 9.74 -2.52 -30.56
CA VAL A 611 9.82 -1.96 -29.21
C VAL A 611 10.13 -3.10 -28.24
N VAL A 612 11.17 -2.94 -27.46
CA VAL A 612 11.57 -3.86 -26.38
C VAL A 612 11.80 -3.05 -25.11
N GLU A 613 11.94 -3.72 -23.96
CA GLU A 613 12.25 -3.04 -22.71
C GLU A 613 13.62 -3.49 -22.19
N LEU A 614 14.37 -2.54 -21.65
CA LEU A 614 15.66 -2.76 -21.02
C LEU A 614 15.51 -2.57 -19.53
N ALA A 615 16.11 -3.47 -18.74
CA ALA A 615 16.15 -3.37 -17.30
C ALA A 615 17.59 -3.48 -16.76
N VAL A 616 17.93 -2.57 -15.84
CA VAL A 616 19.16 -2.60 -15.04
C VAL A 616 18.78 -2.81 -13.59
N VAL A 617 19.38 -3.81 -12.97
CA VAL A 617 19.10 -4.20 -11.58
C VAL A 617 20.40 -4.09 -10.78
N SER A 618 20.36 -3.30 -9.72
CA SER A 618 21.42 -3.14 -8.72
C SER A 618 20.93 -3.70 -7.40
N LEU A 619 21.70 -4.60 -6.79
CA LEU A 619 21.29 -5.30 -5.56
C LEU A 619 22.39 -5.27 -4.50
N PRO A 620 22.02 -5.45 -3.21
CA PRO A 620 22.99 -5.45 -2.14
C PRO A 620 24.02 -6.58 -2.31
N THR A 621 25.31 -6.26 -2.20
CA THR A 621 26.42 -7.23 -2.24
C THR A 621 26.92 -7.63 -0.85
N ALA A 622 26.27 -7.18 0.22
CA ALA A 622 26.69 -7.47 1.59
C ALA A 622 26.46 -8.95 1.95
N GLY A 623 27.37 -9.52 2.75
CA GLY A 623 27.60 -10.96 2.94
C GLY A 623 26.52 -11.82 3.63
N ARG A 624 25.24 -11.47 3.50
CA ARG A 624 24.08 -12.28 3.92
C ARG A 624 22.94 -12.36 2.89
N VAL A 625 23.09 -11.78 1.70
CA VAL A 625 22.13 -12.04 0.61
C VAL A 625 22.38 -13.46 0.08
N GLU A 626 21.44 -14.37 0.36
CA GLU A 626 21.55 -15.79 0.05
C GLU A 626 21.12 -16.10 -1.38
N GLU A 627 20.09 -15.42 -1.88
CA GLU A 627 19.48 -15.71 -3.17
C GLU A 627 18.81 -14.47 -3.79
N VAL A 628 19.06 -14.27 -5.07
CA VAL A 628 18.37 -13.28 -5.91
C VAL A 628 17.78 -14.04 -7.08
N THR A 629 16.47 -13.87 -7.29
CA THR A 629 15.80 -14.35 -8.49
C THR A 629 15.35 -13.17 -9.32
N VAL A 630 15.89 -13.04 -10.53
CA VAL A 630 15.40 -12.07 -11.51
C VAL A 630 14.57 -12.84 -12.54
N ASN A 631 13.30 -12.49 -12.74
CA ASN A 631 12.52 -13.04 -13.85
C ASN A 631 11.83 -11.94 -14.65
N LEU A 632 12.16 -11.98 -15.95
CA LEU A 632 11.80 -11.01 -16.98
C LEU A 632 10.71 -11.56 -17.92
N GLY A 633 10.16 -12.75 -17.64
CA GLY A 633 9.12 -13.38 -18.47
C GLY A 633 7.82 -12.58 -18.52
N GLY A 634 7.59 -11.67 -17.58
CA GLY A 634 6.46 -10.73 -17.57
C GLY A 634 6.50 -9.69 -18.70
N LEU A 635 7.68 -9.31 -19.19
CA LEU A 635 7.85 -8.36 -20.30
C LEU A 635 7.22 -8.83 -21.63
N LEU A 636 6.88 -10.12 -21.74
CA LEU A 636 6.45 -10.76 -22.98
C LEU A 636 4.93 -10.87 -23.14
N ARG A 637 4.15 -10.69 -22.06
CA ARG A 637 2.68 -10.87 -22.12
C ARG A 637 1.98 -9.69 -22.78
N ASP A 638 2.45 -8.46 -22.57
CA ASP A 638 1.78 -7.25 -23.08
C ASP A 638 2.00 -7.02 -24.59
N ILE A 639 2.95 -7.74 -25.20
CA ILE A 639 3.19 -7.72 -26.66
C ILE A 639 2.29 -8.76 -27.38
N SER A 640 1.83 -9.82 -26.69
CA SER A 640 1.07 -10.91 -27.33
C SER A 640 -0.41 -10.63 -27.60
N ASP A 641 -1.02 -9.64 -26.93
CA ASP A 641 -2.42 -9.25 -27.20
C ASP A 641 -2.55 -8.44 -28.51
N ALA A 642 -1.43 -8.09 -29.16
CA ALA A 642 -1.40 -7.42 -30.47
C ALA A 642 -1.13 -8.35 -31.67
N ASP A 643 -0.61 -9.57 -31.48
CA ASP A 643 -0.35 -10.51 -32.59
C ASP A 643 -0.19 -11.95 -32.07
N ALA A 644 -1.22 -12.77 -32.22
CA ALA A 644 -1.32 -14.13 -31.66
C ALA A 644 -0.37 -15.20 -32.27
N ASP A 645 0.63 -14.79 -33.08
CA ASP A 645 1.49 -15.69 -33.88
C ASP A 645 3.01 -15.46 -33.70
N ALA A 646 3.46 -14.69 -32.70
CA ALA A 646 4.88 -14.40 -32.49
C ALA A 646 5.59 -15.46 -31.60
N ASN A 647 6.51 -16.23 -32.19
CA ASN A 647 7.49 -17.01 -31.42
C ASN A 647 8.53 -16.08 -30.77
N VAL A 648 8.86 -16.34 -29.49
CA VAL A 648 9.79 -15.54 -28.68
C VAL A 648 11.08 -16.34 -28.42
N ASP A 649 12.23 -15.75 -28.72
CA ASP A 649 13.57 -16.24 -28.34
C ASP A 649 14.19 -15.27 -27.32
N ILE A 650 14.71 -15.78 -26.19
CA ILE A 650 15.30 -14.98 -25.11
C ILE A 650 16.83 -15.14 -25.12
N ASP A 651 17.54 -14.04 -25.43
CA ASP A 651 19.01 -13.97 -25.33
C ASP A 651 19.44 -13.17 -24.10
N TYR A 652 20.27 -13.76 -23.23
CA TYR A 652 20.79 -13.10 -22.02
C TYR A 652 22.21 -12.54 -22.25
N TYR A 653 22.46 -11.35 -21.72
CA TYR A 653 23.79 -10.76 -21.62
C TYR A 653 24.16 -10.61 -20.14
N VAL A 654 25.40 -10.91 -19.75
CA VAL A 654 25.90 -10.70 -18.39
C VAL A 654 27.26 -10.02 -18.50
N GLU A 655 27.30 -8.72 -18.23
CA GLU A 655 28.56 -8.03 -18.03
C GLU A 655 29.02 -8.24 -16.60
N LYS A 656 30.23 -8.79 -16.42
CA LYS A 656 30.82 -8.98 -15.09
C LYS A 656 31.42 -7.65 -14.61
N HIS A 657 30.58 -6.71 -14.21
CA HIS A 657 30.98 -5.62 -13.30
C HIS A 657 30.56 -5.99 -11.87
N PRO A 658 31.28 -5.56 -10.81
CA PRO A 658 31.06 -6.09 -9.45
C PRO A 658 29.69 -5.82 -8.80
N ALA A 659 28.72 -5.18 -9.48
CA ALA A 659 27.45 -4.79 -8.86
C ALA A 659 26.25 -4.59 -9.84
N THR A 660 26.37 -4.87 -11.14
CA THR A 660 25.34 -4.51 -12.13
C THR A 660 25.16 -5.61 -13.17
N THR A 661 23.91 -6.04 -13.41
CA THR A 661 23.55 -6.97 -14.49
C THR A 661 22.55 -6.31 -15.42
N VAL A 662 22.82 -6.32 -16.73
CA VAL A 662 21.99 -5.72 -17.79
C VAL A 662 21.34 -6.84 -18.60
N PHE A 663 20.03 -6.79 -18.80
CA PHE A 663 19.28 -7.84 -19.51
C PHE A 663 18.59 -7.30 -20.78
N ARG A 664 18.50 -8.14 -21.83
CA ARG A 664 17.76 -7.88 -23.08
C ARG A 664 16.65 -8.92 -23.25
N VAL A 665 15.47 -8.50 -23.72
CA VAL A 665 14.38 -9.38 -24.14
C VAL A 665 14.03 -9.05 -25.60
N THR A 666 13.94 -10.06 -26.48
CA THR A 666 13.67 -9.89 -27.92
C THR A 666 12.47 -10.70 -28.38
N THR A 667 11.68 -10.17 -29.32
CA THR A 667 10.63 -10.92 -30.02
C THR A 667 10.99 -10.97 -31.52
N SER A 668 11.07 -12.16 -32.14
CA SER A 668 11.28 -12.22 -33.59
C SER A 668 10.64 -13.45 -34.26
N GLY A 669 9.78 -13.18 -35.24
CA GLY A 669 9.12 -14.19 -36.06
C GLY A 669 9.91 -14.59 -37.30
N LYS A 670 9.88 -15.91 -37.57
CA LYS A 670 10.15 -16.66 -38.81
C LYS A 670 11.62 -17.01 -39.14
N ASN A 671 12.14 -18.02 -38.43
CA ASN A 671 12.57 -19.30 -39.02
C ASN A 671 12.78 -20.38 -37.95
N ARG A 672 12.29 -21.60 -38.21
CA ARG A 672 12.19 -22.74 -37.28
C ARG A 672 13.54 -23.23 -36.76
N TRP A 673 13.65 -23.36 -35.43
CA TRP A 673 14.46 -24.39 -34.77
C TRP A 673 13.67 -24.99 -33.61
N TRP A 674 13.75 -26.30 -33.45
CA TRP A 674 13.04 -27.05 -32.41
C TRP A 674 13.90 -27.08 -31.14
N VAL A 675 13.37 -26.55 -30.04
CA VAL A 675 13.85 -26.87 -28.69
C VAL A 675 12.65 -27.33 -27.90
N THR A 676 12.69 -28.59 -27.47
CA THR A 676 11.64 -29.24 -26.66
C THR A 676 11.59 -28.61 -25.28
N TRP A 677 10.40 -28.16 -24.90
CA TRP A 677 10.02 -27.63 -23.60
C TRP A 677 9.60 -28.76 -22.65
N ASP A 678 10.11 -28.73 -21.42
CA ASP A 678 9.45 -29.28 -20.24
C ASP A 678 9.75 -28.32 -19.07
N GLU A 679 8.66 -27.82 -18.45
CA GLU A 679 8.52 -27.00 -17.23
C GLU A 679 8.61 -25.44 -17.29
N PRO A 680 7.80 -24.70 -16.48
CA PRO A 680 7.44 -23.30 -16.68
C PRO A 680 8.25 -22.25 -15.86
N GLU A 681 9.42 -22.58 -15.33
CA GLU A 681 10.19 -21.67 -14.47
C GLU A 681 11.59 -21.44 -15.02
N THR A 682 11.87 -20.26 -15.58
CA THR A 682 13.25 -19.84 -15.88
C THR A 682 13.77 -18.97 -14.74
N THR A 683 14.34 -19.61 -13.73
CA THR A 683 15.00 -19.00 -12.56
C THR A 683 16.48 -18.78 -12.88
N VAL A 684 16.92 -17.54 -13.07
CA VAL A 684 18.36 -17.20 -13.03
C VAL A 684 18.75 -17.08 -11.56
N SER A 685 19.14 -18.19 -10.94
CA SER A 685 19.75 -18.18 -9.61
C SER A 685 21.25 -17.90 -9.76
N THR A 686 21.72 -16.75 -9.28
CA THR A 686 23.16 -16.53 -9.10
C THR A 686 23.59 -17.19 -7.79
N LYS A 687 23.65 -18.53 -7.75
CA LYS A 687 24.43 -19.20 -6.70
C LYS A 687 25.91 -19.00 -7.03
N MET A 688 26.68 -18.44 -6.09
CA MET A 688 28.15 -18.49 -6.12
C MET A 688 28.59 -19.96 -5.97
N ASP A 689 28.53 -20.74 -7.04
CA ASP A 689 28.99 -22.13 -7.01
C ASP A 689 30.39 -22.23 -7.63
N ASN A 690 31.39 -22.47 -6.77
CA ASN A 690 32.82 -22.38 -7.11
C ASN A 690 33.38 -23.65 -7.79
N ASN A 691 32.54 -24.55 -8.30
CA ASN A 691 33.03 -25.79 -8.91
C ASN A 691 32.09 -26.39 -9.96
N ARG A 692 32.32 -26.07 -11.25
CA ARG A 692 32.12 -27.02 -12.37
C ARG A 692 32.73 -26.51 -13.67
N LYS A 693 33.76 -27.23 -14.15
CA LYS A 693 34.37 -27.05 -15.48
C LYS A 693 33.50 -27.73 -16.54
N GLY A 694 33.08 -26.98 -17.57
CA GLY A 694 32.66 -27.53 -18.85
C GLY A 694 31.24 -27.18 -19.30
N ARG A 695 31.05 -25.96 -19.82
CA ARG A 695 30.05 -25.59 -20.85
C ARG A 695 30.48 -24.23 -21.47
N ARG A 696 30.15 -24.03 -22.75
CA ARG A 696 30.67 -22.94 -23.62
C ARG A 696 30.57 -21.56 -22.94
N ARG A 697 31.67 -20.79 -23.03
CA ARG A 697 31.79 -19.42 -22.49
C ARG A 697 30.87 -18.46 -23.26
N PRO A 698 30.10 -17.58 -22.59
CA PRO A 698 29.50 -16.42 -23.22
C PRO A 698 30.61 -15.45 -23.66
N ALA A 699 30.43 -14.78 -24.80
CA ALA A 699 31.30 -13.69 -25.21
C ALA A 699 31.06 -12.47 -24.30
N VAL A 700 32.13 -11.93 -23.75
CA VAL A 700 32.15 -10.74 -22.88
C VAL A 700 32.43 -9.52 -23.76
N TYR A 701 31.55 -8.52 -23.73
CA TYR A 701 31.70 -7.22 -24.40
C TYR A 701 31.64 -6.08 -23.37
N SER A 702 32.72 -5.34 -23.23
CA SER A 702 32.76 -4.17 -22.34
C SER A 702 31.87 -3.06 -22.87
N ILE A 703 30.97 -2.51 -22.05
CA ILE A 703 30.50 -1.13 -22.22
C ILE A 703 31.72 -0.24 -21.99
N PRO A 704 32.21 0.52 -23.00
CA PRO A 704 33.33 1.41 -22.78
C PRO A 704 32.90 2.49 -21.78
N PRO A 705 33.66 2.76 -20.70
CA PRO A 705 33.44 3.98 -19.94
C PRO A 705 33.63 5.15 -20.91
N SER A 706 32.59 5.95 -21.12
CA SER A 706 32.69 7.18 -21.89
C SER A 706 33.77 8.04 -21.22
N THR A 707 34.91 8.14 -21.91
CA THR A 707 36.03 8.98 -21.50
C THR A 707 35.84 10.33 -22.16
N GLN A 708 34.99 11.17 -21.58
CA GLN A 708 35.21 12.62 -21.51
C GLN A 708 34.55 13.15 -20.24
N LYS A 709 35.30 13.19 -19.15
CA LYS A 709 35.02 14.16 -18.08
C LYS A 709 35.18 15.56 -18.69
N LYS A 710 34.07 16.16 -19.10
CA LYS A 710 33.90 17.61 -19.15
C LYS A 710 32.93 17.97 -18.03
N ASP A 711 33.21 19.07 -17.37
CA ASP A 711 32.60 19.54 -16.12
C ASP A 711 31.11 19.94 -16.23
N GLU A 712 30.23 19.03 -16.64
CA GLU A 712 28.76 19.19 -16.69
C GLU A 712 28.09 18.00 -15.96
N VAL A 713 28.06 18.02 -14.63
CA VAL A 713 27.64 16.86 -13.81
C VAL A 713 26.13 16.79 -13.52
N ASP A 714 25.30 17.78 -13.93
CA ASP A 714 23.89 17.80 -13.49
C ASP A 714 22.85 17.39 -14.57
N GLN A 715 23.20 17.32 -15.87
CA GLN A 715 22.23 16.95 -16.92
C GLN A 715 22.29 15.48 -17.37
N GLU A 716 23.45 14.82 -17.31
CA GLU A 716 23.58 13.42 -17.76
C GLU A 716 22.85 12.42 -16.83
N GLU A 717 22.67 12.71 -15.54
CA GLU A 717 21.99 11.78 -14.61
C GLU A 717 20.45 11.80 -14.74
N GLU A 718 19.86 12.88 -15.26
CA GLU A 718 18.40 13.03 -15.41
C GLU A 718 17.84 12.27 -16.62
N GLU A 719 18.64 12.05 -17.67
CA GLU A 719 18.22 11.40 -18.92
C GLU A 719 18.88 10.03 -19.16
N TRP A 720 19.23 9.30 -18.10
CA TRP A 720 19.85 7.96 -18.19
C TRP A 720 19.10 6.98 -19.11
N PHE A 721 17.78 7.13 -19.27
CA PHE A 721 16.95 6.29 -20.14
C PHE A 721 17.13 6.59 -21.64
N ARG A 722 17.74 7.73 -21.99
CA ARG A 722 18.09 8.13 -23.37
C ARG A 722 19.45 7.62 -23.82
N GLU A 723 20.23 7.00 -22.93
CA GLU A 723 21.49 6.39 -23.29
C GLU A 723 21.29 5.30 -24.34
N THR A 724 22.04 5.41 -25.43
CA THR A 724 21.98 4.46 -26.54
C THR A 724 22.81 3.23 -26.20
N VAL A 725 22.19 2.04 -26.27
CA VAL A 725 22.90 0.77 -26.03
C VAL A 725 23.29 0.14 -27.37
N TYR A 726 24.60 0.09 -27.62
CA TYR A 726 25.17 -0.51 -28.82
C TYR A 726 25.49 -2.00 -28.60
N LEU A 727 25.01 -2.87 -29.49
CA LEU A 727 25.24 -4.32 -29.47
C LEU A 727 26.02 -4.74 -30.74
N PRO A 728 27.36 -4.62 -30.74
CA PRO A 728 28.20 -4.81 -31.94
C PRO A 728 28.02 -6.17 -32.60
N SER A 729 27.86 -7.22 -31.78
CA SER A 729 27.71 -8.62 -32.20
C SER A 729 26.49 -8.85 -33.10
N PHE A 730 25.50 -7.98 -32.98
CA PHE A 730 24.24 -8.07 -33.71
C PHE A 730 24.10 -6.96 -34.75
N GLY A 731 25.01 -5.99 -34.81
CA GLY A 731 24.84 -4.79 -35.65
C GLY A 731 23.57 -4.02 -35.26
N LEU A 732 23.26 -3.99 -33.97
CA LEU A 732 22.03 -3.41 -33.43
C LEU A 732 22.32 -2.27 -32.46
N GLU A 733 21.53 -1.22 -32.57
CA GLU A 733 21.47 -0.07 -31.67
C GLU A 733 20.09 -0.05 -31.01
N LEU A 734 20.07 0.11 -29.68
CA LEU A 734 18.83 0.28 -28.92
C LEU A 734 18.74 1.73 -28.47
N ARG A 735 17.69 2.42 -28.90
CA ARG A 735 17.44 3.82 -28.58
C ARG A 735 16.14 3.96 -27.82
N PHE A 736 16.05 4.93 -26.92
CA PHE A 736 14.80 5.22 -26.20
C PHE A 736 13.62 5.41 -27.16
N ASP A 737 12.45 4.90 -26.77
CA ASP A 737 11.21 5.08 -27.54
C ASP A 737 10.64 6.48 -27.34
N ASP A 738 11.18 7.45 -28.09
CA ASP A 738 10.70 8.84 -28.10
C ASP A 738 9.29 9.00 -28.70
N GLU A 739 8.75 7.97 -29.37
CA GLU A 739 7.39 7.98 -29.92
C GLU A 739 6.35 7.46 -28.92
N PHE A 740 6.76 6.96 -27.75
CA PHE A 740 5.85 6.45 -26.74
C PHE A 740 4.90 7.54 -26.22
N VAL A 741 3.60 7.24 -26.28
CA VAL A 741 2.55 8.04 -25.67
C VAL A 741 1.70 7.09 -24.81
N PRO A 742 1.49 7.40 -23.52
CA PRO A 742 0.61 6.58 -22.69
C PRO A 742 -0.81 6.58 -23.26
N PRO A 743 -1.56 5.48 -23.15
CA PRO A 743 -2.93 5.43 -23.65
C PRO A 743 -3.81 6.44 -22.92
N GLU A 744 -4.84 6.93 -23.61
CA GLU A 744 -5.86 7.76 -22.96
C GLU A 744 -6.67 6.93 -21.96
N MET A 745 -6.93 7.51 -20.78
CA MET A 745 -7.82 6.90 -19.80
C MET A 745 -9.23 6.77 -20.39
N GLU A 746 -9.78 5.56 -20.32
CA GLU A 746 -11.14 5.30 -20.78
C GLU A 746 -12.14 6.20 -20.02
N SER A 747 -12.96 6.93 -20.77
CA SER A 747 -14.05 7.72 -20.19
C SER A 747 -15.05 6.78 -19.53
N ARG A 748 -15.32 7.03 -18.25
CA ARG A 748 -16.29 6.25 -17.47
C ARG A 748 -17.46 7.13 -17.09
N GLU A 749 -18.67 6.57 -17.18
CA GLU A 749 -19.83 7.22 -16.60
C GLU A 749 -19.77 7.17 -15.07
N PRO A 750 -20.45 8.09 -14.37
CA PRO A 750 -20.70 7.92 -12.94
C PRO A 750 -21.31 6.53 -12.70
N GLY A 751 -20.75 5.77 -11.78
CA GLY A 751 -21.17 4.39 -11.51
C GLY A 751 -22.62 4.39 -11.08
N VAL A 752 -23.47 3.67 -11.82
CA VAL A 752 -24.85 3.43 -11.41
C VAL A 752 -24.81 2.33 -10.35
N VAL A 753 -24.69 2.72 -9.08
CA VAL A 753 -25.06 1.81 -8.00
C VAL A 753 -26.59 1.79 -7.94
N ASP A 754 -27.18 0.61 -7.81
CA ASP A 754 -28.62 0.43 -7.69
C ASP A 754 -29.07 0.99 -6.33
N TRP A 755 -29.29 2.30 -6.31
CA TRP A 755 -29.72 3.04 -5.14
C TRP A 755 -31.10 2.61 -4.65
N SER A 756 -31.95 2.07 -5.52
CA SER A 756 -33.27 1.57 -5.15
C SER A 756 -33.19 0.36 -4.25
N VAL A 757 -32.34 -0.61 -4.59
CA VAL A 757 -32.12 -1.82 -3.78
C VAL A 757 -31.37 -1.48 -2.49
N MET A 758 -30.36 -0.61 -2.53
CA MET A 758 -29.63 -0.19 -1.31
C MET A 758 -30.47 0.66 -0.37
N ASN A 759 -31.25 1.61 -0.87
CA ASN A 759 -32.21 2.36 -0.04
C ASN A 759 -33.32 1.47 0.51
N GLU A 760 -33.53 0.27 -0.04
CA GLU A 760 -34.51 -0.69 0.49
C GLU A 760 -34.01 -1.44 1.74
N TYR A 761 -32.70 -1.67 1.86
CA TYR A 761 -32.04 -2.29 3.02
C TYR A 761 -31.49 -1.27 4.03
N PHE A 762 -31.22 -0.04 3.59
CA PHE A 762 -30.79 1.09 4.40
C PHE A 762 -31.87 2.19 4.44
N LYS A 763 -33.12 1.79 4.70
CA LYS A 763 -34.37 2.59 4.62
C LYS A 763 -34.47 3.82 5.53
N THR A 764 -33.39 4.29 6.13
CA THR A 764 -33.42 5.47 6.98
C THR A 764 -32.18 6.32 6.72
N PRO A 765 -32.33 7.60 6.29
CA PRO A 765 -31.37 8.58 6.79
C PRO A 765 -31.39 8.46 8.32
N PRO A 766 -30.27 8.66 9.05
CA PRO A 766 -30.30 8.62 10.51
C PRO A 766 -31.52 9.45 10.94
N PRO A 767 -32.52 8.87 11.63
CA PRO A 767 -33.80 9.54 11.82
C PRO A 767 -33.58 10.93 12.40
N GLU A 768 -34.38 11.93 11.98
CA GLU A 768 -34.43 13.23 12.67
C GLU A 768 -34.69 12.95 14.15
N GLY A 769 -33.65 13.06 14.98
CA GLY A 769 -33.65 12.54 16.35
C GLY A 769 -32.51 11.60 16.73
N TRP A 770 -31.54 11.30 15.85
CA TRP A 770 -30.24 10.72 16.24
C TRP A 770 -29.40 11.72 17.04
N THR A 771 -29.89 12.08 18.22
CA THR A 771 -29.11 12.76 19.24
C THR A 771 -28.35 11.72 20.03
N VAL A 772 -27.08 12.02 20.25
CA VAL A 772 -26.06 11.28 20.99
C VAL A 772 -26.53 10.72 22.36
N ASP A 773 -27.57 11.29 22.95
CA ASP A 773 -28.12 10.89 24.25
C ASP A 773 -28.79 9.50 24.25
N GLU A 774 -29.22 8.96 23.11
CA GLU A 774 -29.86 7.62 23.06
C GLU A 774 -28.84 6.46 22.98
N LEU A 775 -27.63 6.72 22.46
CA LEU A 775 -26.49 5.79 22.54
C LEU A 775 -25.89 5.75 23.95
N GLU A 776 -26.02 6.83 24.72
CA GLU A 776 -25.60 6.86 26.14
C GLU A 776 -26.63 6.19 27.06
N ASN A 777 -27.92 6.22 26.73
CA ASN A 777 -28.97 5.64 27.58
C ASN A 777 -29.31 4.15 27.31
N LYS A 778 -28.90 3.58 26.16
CA LYS A 778 -29.02 2.13 25.90
C LYS A 778 -27.79 1.29 26.30
N ARG A 779 -26.75 1.89 26.88
CA ARG A 779 -25.61 1.18 27.50
C ARG A 779 -25.94 0.64 28.90
N GLY A 780 -27.13 0.08 29.05
CA GLY A 780 -27.67 -0.41 30.30
C GLY A 780 -28.01 -1.89 30.25
N ARG A 781 -26.97 -2.72 30.44
CA ARG A 781 -27.00 -4.15 30.75
C ARG A 781 -27.39 -5.09 29.61
N GLU A 782 -26.52 -6.07 29.46
CA GLU A 782 -26.67 -7.30 28.67
C GLU A 782 -26.59 -7.06 27.16
N ASP A 783 -25.76 -7.89 26.52
CA ASP A 783 -25.46 -7.93 25.09
C ASP A 783 -24.38 -6.93 24.62
N LEU A 784 -23.14 -7.31 24.98
CA LEU A 784 -21.88 -6.96 24.32
C LEU A 784 -21.62 -7.93 23.17
#